data_AF-A0A2T2N5V0-F1
#
_entry.id   AF-A0A2T2N5V0-F1
#
_cell.length_a   1.000
_cell.length_b   1.000
_cell.length_c   1.000
_cell.angle_alpha   90.00
_cell.angle_beta   90.00
_cell.angle_gamma   90.00
#
_symmetry.space_group_name_H-M   'P 1'
#
loop_
_entity.id
_entity.type
_entity.pdbx_description
1 polymer ?
#
loop_
_entity_poly.entity_id
_entity_poly.type
_entity_poly.pdbx_seq_one_letter_code
_entity_poly.pdbx_strand_id
1 'polypeptide(L)'
;MHSVQLFGSALALASYALAQDEVDSKVVCDSDTKICYSEYANAETGQSFGLALPKNVADPYDVILKITSPIDKRWTGISWGGNMVWNPLSVVWANGQSGTASSRFAYSISMPLPYDGSEHTLLKGTKTNSTHYTVNALCKGCTGWINVDEARQVLNGTGTTQFAWAYGTSAVQEPARNDSAFNVHAAHGKWMHDLNAARIDNFDSLVQSNLLTAPVASSAPIPAPTTIATSIKPSSTAKPAKAAIPASCSGAGNPQFQGNLASGWKATKIAGGLTSPRSIQFDTAGNMLVVQAGKGISYHVVGADGCITSTKMLVSQTNLNHGIALTPDGKTLYASSMTQAFAWPYDDTAGTVGTRTIVVTGMTNGGSHLTRTLAIPPHKPNLLVVSHGSNSNIDQTTNDPKTGRAIIKVFDLSTVPSGGYNYVSGGYNAGYGQRNEVGICFDANNMLWGVENSGDDFRRTVNGQAKDIHQNNPGEKIHYMGDVTTPNNNWYGYPTCFTVWQPSDFTDKQFKVGDWFVQSPSTSFNDDTCTQRATAPKLTLFPHSAPIDCKFDADSANMYITYHGSWNRSPTTGFKLVQVAFKKGADGNYTPVEPITSTTAAKDIFWNPRVESCQGNGPSFSSGCFRPAGLAWDKQGRLFMTSDTSQNGELWILGNS
;
A
#
# COMPACT_ATOMS: atom_id res chain seq x y z
N MET A 1 -65.37 -6.07 29.95
CA MET A 1 -65.91 -5.71 31.28
C MET A 1 -64.81 -5.01 32.06
N HIS A 2 -65.09 -3.74 32.40
CA HIS A 2 -64.61 -2.89 33.49
C HIS A 2 -63.62 -3.48 34.53
N SER A 3 -62.66 -2.76 35.13
CA SER A 3 -62.37 -1.32 35.19
C SER A 3 -61.05 -1.06 35.94
N VAL A 4 -60.33 -0.03 35.49
CA VAL A 4 -59.74 1.09 36.27
C VAL A 4 -58.71 0.81 37.38
N GLN A 5 -57.49 1.31 37.16
CA GLN A 5 -56.92 2.34 38.04
C GLN A 5 -56.03 3.32 37.25
N LEU A 6 -56.51 4.56 37.19
CA LEU A 6 -55.85 5.79 36.73
C LEU A 6 -55.34 6.54 37.96
N PHE A 7 -54.15 7.14 37.89
CA PHE A 7 -53.72 8.45 38.43
C PHE A 7 -52.19 8.52 38.22
N GLY A 8 -51.57 9.54 37.65
CA GLY A 8 -52.03 10.79 37.05
C GLY A 8 -50.88 11.35 36.21
N SER A 9 -51.21 11.99 35.09
CA SER A 9 -50.28 12.73 34.25
C SER A 9 -50.25 14.18 34.72
N ALA A 10 -49.09 14.68 35.09
CA ALA A 10 -48.82 16.10 35.25
C ALA A 10 -47.55 16.45 34.46
N LEU A 11 -47.71 17.49 33.64
CA LEU A 11 -46.77 18.12 32.73
C LEU A 11 -45.29 18.06 33.13
N ALA A 12 -44.45 17.65 32.18
CA ALA A 12 -43.08 18.15 32.04
C ALA A 12 -42.84 18.55 30.58
N LEU A 13 -43.24 19.77 30.24
CA LEU A 13 -42.62 20.56 29.17
C LEU A 13 -41.20 20.92 29.66
N ALA A 14 -40.27 19.98 29.56
CA ALA A 14 -38.86 20.22 29.77
C ALA A 14 -38.22 20.47 28.40
N SER A 15 -37.96 21.75 28.13
CA SER A 15 -36.86 22.28 27.33
C SER A 15 -35.96 21.22 26.67
N TYR A 16 -36.09 21.08 25.35
CA TYR A 16 -34.97 20.69 24.49
C TYR A 16 -33.96 21.85 24.51
N ALA A 17 -33.18 21.95 25.58
CA ALA A 17 -31.87 22.59 25.48
C ALA A 17 -31.03 21.67 24.58
N LEU A 18 -30.71 22.15 23.39
CA LEU A 18 -29.65 21.56 22.58
C LEU A 18 -28.42 21.49 23.49
N ALA A 19 -27.98 20.28 23.83
CA ALA A 19 -26.65 20.10 24.41
C ALA A 19 -25.67 20.70 23.39
N GLN A 20 -25.11 21.86 23.70
CA GLN A 20 -23.88 22.30 23.04
C GLN A 20 -22.83 21.28 23.47
N ASP A 21 -22.26 20.54 22.51
CA ASP A 21 -21.14 19.65 22.77
C ASP A 21 -20.07 20.42 23.57
N GLU A 22 -19.74 19.92 24.76
CA GLU A 22 -18.71 20.51 25.61
C GLU A 22 -17.38 20.45 24.84
N VAL A 23 -16.72 21.59 24.65
CA VAL A 23 -15.45 21.68 23.93
C VAL A 23 -14.28 21.36 24.88
N ASP A 24 -13.33 20.55 24.41
CA ASP A 24 -12.20 20.10 25.24
C ASP A 24 -11.03 21.10 25.26
N SER A 25 -11.02 22.08 24.34
CA SER A 25 -9.95 23.05 24.17
C SER A 25 -10.20 24.37 24.89
N LYS A 26 -9.14 25.03 25.34
CA LYS A 26 -9.17 26.35 26.00
C LYS A 26 -8.10 27.29 25.45
N VAL A 27 -8.33 28.59 25.55
CA VAL A 27 -7.34 29.59 25.09
C VAL A 27 -6.12 29.62 26.02
N VAL A 28 -4.93 29.47 25.45
CA VAL A 28 -3.64 29.56 26.14
C VAL A 28 -2.70 30.45 25.33
N CYS A 29 -2.23 31.55 25.94
CA CYS A 29 -1.32 32.49 25.29
C CYS A 29 0.13 32.27 25.71
N ASP A 30 1.00 32.13 24.72
CA ASP A 30 2.44 31.95 24.93
C ASP A 30 3.13 33.31 25.08
N SER A 31 3.83 33.49 26.21
CA SER A 31 4.46 34.78 26.54
C SER A 31 5.63 35.14 25.63
N ASP A 32 6.31 34.15 25.05
CA ASP A 32 7.55 34.34 24.30
C ASP A 32 7.25 34.65 22.84
N THR A 33 6.34 33.89 22.24
CA THR A 33 5.92 34.02 20.85
C THR A 33 4.78 35.03 20.64
N LYS A 34 4.07 35.40 21.72
CA LYS A 34 2.86 36.22 21.72
C LYS A 34 1.67 35.59 20.98
N ILE A 35 1.74 34.30 20.66
CA ILE A 35 0.65 33.57 19.98
C ILE A 35 -0.32 33.03 21.04
N CYS A 36 -1.61 33.30 20.86
CA CYS A 36 -2.68 32.64 21.60
C CYS A 36 -3.19 31.43 20.82
N TYR A 37 -3.26 30.28 21.48
CA TYR A 37 -3.73 29.02 20.91
C TYR A 37 -5.06 28.63 21.54
N SER A 38 -5.96 28.05 20.76
CA SER A 38 -6.94 27.12 21.32
C SER A 38 -6.21 25.80 21.57
N GLU A 39 -6.12 25.35 22.83
CA GLU A 39 -5.29 24.23 23.24
C GLU A 39 -6.10 23.14 23.93
N TYR A 40 -6.01 21.92 23.42
CA TYR A 40 -6.45 20.71 24.11
C TYR A 40 -5.26 20.09 24.85
N ALA A 41 -5.44 19.73 26.12
CA ALA A 41 -4.44 19.06 26.94
C ALA A 41 -4.99 17.75 27.50
N ASN A 42 -4.30 16.65 27.23
CA ASN A 42 -4.63 15.34 27.75
C ASN A 42 -3.80 15.06 29.01
N ALA A 43 -4.47 15.12 30.17
CA ALA A 43 -3.81 14.92 31.46
C ALA A 43 -3.28 13.49 31.67
N GLU A 44 -3.90 12.49 31.05
CA GLU A 44 -3.50 11.08 31.17
C GLU A 44 -2.21 10.79 30.40
N THR A 45 -2.06 11.40 29.22
CA THR A 45 -0.90 11.17 28.35
C THR A 45 0.18 12.24 28.47
N GLY A 46 -0.13 13.38 29.10
CA GLY A 46 0.75 14.54 29.23
C GLY A 46 0.94 15.35 27.95
N GLN A 47 0.13 15.10 26.91
CA GLN A 47 0.24 15.77 25.61
C GLN A 47 -0.64 17.01 25.54
N SER A 48 -0.21 18.02 24.79
CA SER A 48 -1.08 19.15 24.41
C SER A 48 -0.96 19.50 22.93
N PHE A 49 -2.09 19.96 22.38
CA PHE A 49 -2.29 20.29 20.97
C PHE A 49 -2.94 21.67 20.88
N GLY A 50 -2.16 22.66 20.47
CA GLY A 50 -2.57 24.05 20.31
C GLY A 50 -2.70 24.44 18.84
N LEU A 51 -3.80 25.09 18.47
CA LEU A 51 -4.04 25.65 17.14
C LEU A 51 -4.24 27.16 17.21
N ALA A 52 -3.64 27.89 16.28
CA ALA A 52 -3.97 29.29 16.01
C ALA A 52 -4.25 29.47 14.51
N LEU A 53 -5.31 30.18 14.19
CA LEU A 53 -5.85 30.40 12.85
C LEU A 53 -5.92 31.90 12.54
N PRO A 54 -5.90 32.32 11.26
CA PRO A 54 -6.23 33.69 10.87
C PRO A 54 -7.61 34.11 11.39
N LYS A 55 -7.76 35.38 11.78
CA LYS A 55 -9.05 35.93 12.24
C LYS A 55 -10.19 35.68 11.26
N ASN A 56 -9.89 35.91 9.99
CA ASN A 56 -10.79 35.69 8.86
C ASN A 56 -10.27 34.49 8.07
N VAL A 57 -10.95 33.36 8.21
CA VAL A 57 -10.60 32.11 7.54
C VAL A 57 -11.27 32.03 6.17
N ALA A 58 -10.50 31.73 5.14
CA ALA A 58 -10.99 31.43 3.79
C ALA A 58 -10.15 30.28 3.23
N ASP A 59 -10.76 29.29 2.59
CA ASP A 59 -10.00 28.18 1.99
C ASP A 59 -9.15 28.65 0.80
N PRO A 60 -7.87 28.25 0.70
CA PRO A 60 -7.05 27.61 1.74
C PRO A 60 -6.58 28.62 2.80
N TYR A 61 -6.49 28.18 4.06
CA TYR A 61 -5.90 28.98 5.15
C TYR A 61 -4.84 28.19 5.91
N ASP A 62 -3.83 28.92 6.40
CA ASP A 62 -2.72 28.37 7.17
C ASP A 62 -3.09 28.24 8.65
N VAL A 63 -2.38 27.36 9.37
CA VAL A 63 -2.58 27.13 10.81
C VAL A 63 -1.24 27.08 11.51
N ILE A 64 -1.11 27.73 12.67
CA ILE A 64 0.02 27.46 13.56
C ILE A 64 -0.36 26.28 14.46
N LEU A 65 0.37 25.19 14.33
CA LEU A 65 0.24 23.98 15.15
C LEU A 65 1.34 23.95 16.20
N LYS A 66 0.95 23.78 17.47
CA LYS A 66 1.86 23.55 18.59
C LYS A 66 1.54 22.20 19.23
N ILE A 67 2.49 21.27 19.23
CA ILE A 67 2.38 20.00 19.93
C ILE A 67 3.44 19.95 21.03
N THR A 68 3.03 19.71 22.27
CA THR A 68 3.95 19.39 23.39
C THR A 68 3.69 17.99 23.86
N SER A 69 4.75 17.21 24.06
CA SER A 69 4.64 15.79 24.41
C SER A 69 5.78 15.36 25.33
N PRO A 70 5.53 14.45 26.30
CA PRO A 70 6.58 13.88 27.13
C PRO A 70 7.63 13.11 26.32
N ILE A 71 8.89 13.12 26.78
CA ILE A 71 10.04 12.60 26.01
C ILE A 71 10.02 11.07 25.81
N ASP A 72 9.25 10.34 26.63
CA ASP A 72 9.02 8.90 26.49
C ASP A 72 8.06 8.58 25.31
N LYS A 73 7.32 9.58 24.82
CA LYS A 73 6.48 9.49 23.62
C LYS A 73 7.33 9.87 22.41
N ARG A 74 8.07 8.90 21.89
CA ARG A 74 9.09 9.09 20.85
C ARG A 74 8.59 9.76 19.56
N TRP A 75 7.29 9.73 19.30
CA TRP A 75 6.62 10.58 18.32
C TRP A 75 5.18 10.82 18.73
N THR A 76 4.59 11.95 18.33
CA THR A 76 3.18 12.33 18.55
C THR A 76 2.61 12.92 17.27
N GLY A 77 1.36 12.65 16.96
CA GLY A 77 0.71 13.19 15.76
C GLY A 77 -0.74 13.57 15.96
N ILE A 78 -1.24 14.39 15.04
CA ILE A 78 -2.62 14.86 14.90
C ILE A 78 -3.14 14.50 13.51
N SER A 79 -4.41 14.09 13.42
CA SER A 79 -5.17 14.03 12.16
C SER A 79 -6.10 15.22 12.05
N TRP A 80 -5.99 15.97 10.95
CA TRP A 80 -6.77 17.18 10.69
C TRP A 80 -8.24 16.91 10.34
N GLY A 81 -8.58 15.70 9.89
CA GLY A 81 -9.97 15.28 9.64
C GLY A 81 -10.49 14.25 10.63
N GLY A 82 -9.82 14.09 11.78
CA GLY A 82 -10.32 13.27 12.89
C GLY A 82 -10.21 11.76 12.69
N ASN A 83 -9.62 11.28 11.59
CA ASN A 83 -9.38 9.87 11.30
C ASN A 83 -7.99 9.68 10.65
N MET A 84 -7.36 8.52 10.83
CA MET A 84 -6.01 8.30 10.27
C MET A 84 -6.02 8.23 8.73
N VAL A 85 -6.89 7.40 8.17
CA VAL A 85 -6.90 7.08 6.73
C VAL A 85 -7.59 8.18 5.94
N TRP A 86 -7.04 8.57 4.78
CA TRP A 86 -7.56 9.61 3.89
C TRP A 86 -7.64 11.01 4.49
N ASN A 87 -6.76 11.30 5.44
CA ASN A 87 -6.64 12.61 6.08
C ASN A 87 -5.17 12.99 6.22
N PRO A 88 -4.83 14.29 6.09
CA PRO A 88 -3.50 14.75 6.36
C PRO A 88 -3.21 14.62 7.85
N LEU A 89 -1.97 14.24 8.16
CA LEU A 89 -1.47 14.06 9.50
C LEU A 89 -0.25 14.96 9.69
N SER A 90 -0.18 15.63 10.83
CA SER A 90 1.08 16.23 11.28
C SER A 90 1.68 15.33 12.34
N VAL A 91 2.87 14.80 12.11
CA VAL A 91 3.61 13.97 13.08
C VAL A 91 4.86 14.72 13.50
N VAL A 92 5.16 14.71 14.80
CA VAL A 92 6.28 15.43 15.38
C VAL A 92 7.10 14.53 16.30
N TRP A 93 8.39 14.81 16.43
CA TRP A 93 9.28 14.13 17.39
C TRP A 93 10.48 15.00 17.77
N ALA A 94 11.14 14.63 18.86
CA ALA A 94 12.36 15.27 19.34
C ALA A 94 13.54 15.07 18.37
N ASN A 95 14.32 16.12 18.14
CA ASN A 95 15.54 16.07 17.33
C ASN A 95 16.63 16.95 17.97
N GLY A 96 17.52 16.33 18.73
CA GLY A 96 18.51 17.06 19.53
C GLY A 96 17.85 18.00 20.54
N GLN A 97 18.20 19.28 20.49
CA GLN A 97 17.57 20.33 21.31
C GLN A 97 16.36 20.99 20.64
N SER A 98 16.00 20.57 19.43
CA SER A 98 14.87 21.06 18.63
C SER A 98 13.84 19.93 18.44
N GLY A 99 12.95 20.05 17.47
CA GLY A 99 12.07 18.98 17.02
C GLY A 99 11.93 18.96 15.50
N THR A 100 11.40 17.85 14.99
CA THR A 100 11.10 17.66 13.58
C THR A 100 9.59 17.63 13.41
N ALA A 101 9.07 18.35 12.40
CA ALA A 101 7.69 18.27 11.96
C ALA A 101 7.61 17.52 10.62
N SER A 102 6.60 16.66 10.49
CA SER A 102 6.45 15.74 9.38
C SER A 102 5.03 15.78 8.84
N SER A 103 4.90 16.15 7.57
CA SER A 103 3.67 16.08 6.79
C SER A 103 3.45 14.67 6.29
N ARG A 104 2.34 14.05 6.68
CA ARG A 104 2.03 12.65 6.38
C ARG A 104 0.61 12.47 5.86
N PHE A 105 0.40 11.39 5.11
CA PHE A 105 -0.92 10.97 4.67
C PHE A 105 -1.00 9.44 4.66
N ALA A 106 -2.04 8.89 5.27
CA ALA A 106 -2.25 7.45 5.29
C ALA A 106 -3.34 7.07 4.28
N TYR A 107 -2.99 6.27 3.28
CA TYR A 107 -3.93 5.74 2.29
C TYR A 107 -4.61 4.45 2.75
N SER A 108 -4.16 3.91 3.90
CA SER A 108 -4.66 2.70 4.55
C SER A 108 -4.30 2.68 6.03
N ILE A 109 -4.71 1.65 6.76
CA ILE A 109 -4.24 1.38 8.14
C ILE A 109 -2.82 0.81 8.05
N SER A 110 -1.87 1.65 7.65
CA SER A 110 -0.47 1.32 7.47
C SER A 110 0.41 2.54 7.78
N MET A 111 1.74 2.39 7.66
CA MET A 111 2.68 3.50 7.84
C MET A 111 2.27 4.69 6.95
N PRO A 112 1.95 5.87 7.54
CA PRO A 112 1.67 7.06 6.76
C PRO A 112 2.87 7.46 5.88
N LEU A 113 2.61 7.75 4.61
CA LEU A 113 3.64 8.18 3.66
C LEU A 113 3.88 9.69 3.80
N PRO A 114 5.08 10.19 3.42
CA PRO A 114 5.30 11.63 3.24
C PRO A 114 4.22 12.24 2.33
N TYR A 115 3.74 13.43 2.67
CA TYR A 115 2.64 14.09 1.96
C TYR A 115 3.04 15.46 1.44
N ASP A 116 3.09 15.59 0.11
CA ASP A 116 3.49 16.82 -0.58
C ASP A 116 2.40 17.91 -0.55
N GLY A 117 1.16 17.56 -0.17
CA GLY A 117 0.05 18.50 -0.11
C GLY A 117 0.02 19.38 1.13
N SER A 118 0.95 19.19 2.07
CA SER A 118 1.15 20.12 3.19
C SER A 118 2.62 20.24 3.59
N GLU A 119 2.96 21.37 4.20
CA GLU A 119 4.32 21.68 4.65
C GLU A 119 4.30 22.30 6.04
N HIS A 120 5.30 21.98 6.87
CA HIS A 120 5.50 22.55 8.20
C HIS A 120 6.78 23.38 8.25
N THR A 121 6.66 24.66 8.60
CA THR A 121 7.81 25.54 8.87
C THR A 121 7.92 25.81 10.36
N LEU A 122 9.06 25.49 10.97
CA LEU A 122 9.27 25.64 12.42
C LEU A 122 9.26 27.11 12.85
N LEU A 123 8.64 27.35 14.00
CA LEU A 123 8.53 28.63 14.69
C LEU A 123 9.21 28.58 16.06
N LYS A 124 9.52 29.76 16.60
CA LYS A 124 10.03 29.97 17.97
C LYS A 124 9.15 29.22 18.97
N GLY A 125 9.76 28.72 20.03
CA GLY A 125 9.11 27.82 20.99
C GLY A 125 9.29 26.33 20.67
N THR A 126 9.76 25.98 19.46
CA THR A 126 10.22 24.61 19.17
C THR A 126 11.48 24.29 19.98
N LYS A 127 11.43 23.25 20.82
CA LYS A 127 12.53 22.87 21.72
C LYS A 127 12.36 21.45 22.27
N THR A 128 13.45 20.83 22.66
CA THR A 128 13.47 19.57 23.42
C THR A 128 14.28 19.75 24.71
N ASN A 129 13.77 19.22 25.82
CA ASN A 129 14.49 19.13 27.09
C ASN A 129 14.41 17.70 27.66
N SER A 130 14.84 17.51 28.91
CA SER A 130 14.91 16.19 29.54
C SER A 130 13.56 15.54 29.84
N THR A 131 12.45 16.29 29.80
CA THR A 131 11.12 15.78 30.14
C THR A 131 10.13 15.86 28.97
N HIS A 132 10.27 16.84 28.07
CA HIS A 132 9.33 17.10 26.99
C HIS A 132 10.03 17.58 25.72
N TYR A 133 9.35 17.42 24.59
CA TYR A 133 9.60 18.18 23.38
C TYR A 133 8.35 18.96 22.97
N THR A 134 8.56 20.14 22.43
CA THR A 134 7.55 21.00 21.84
C THR A 134 7.95 21.29 20.40
N VAL A 135 7.01 21.08 19.48
CA VAL A 135 7.13 21.53 18.09
C VAL A 135 6.05 22.57 17.84
N ASN A 136 6.47 23.79 17.50
CA ASN A 136 5.61 24.88 17.10
C ASN A 136 5.89 25.18 15.62
N ALA A 137 4.91 25.02 14.74
CA ALA A 137 5.12 25.11 13.31
C ALA A 137 3.93 25.76 12.61
N LEU A 138 4.22 26.61 11.63
CA LEU A 138 3.24 26.98 10.61
C LEU A 138 2.98 25.77 9.73
N CYS A 139 1.74 25.31 9.63
CA CYS A 139 1.32 24.40 8.58
C CYS A 139 0.60 25.12 7.45
N LYS A 140 1.08 24.91 6.23
CA LYS A 140 0.40 25.27 4.98
C LYS A 140 -0.18 24.02 4.33
N GLY A 141 -1.43 24.07 3.87
CA GLY A 141 -2.10 22.95 3.19
C GLY A 141 -2.69 21.87 4.10
N CYS A 142 -2.50 21.94 5.43
CA CYS A 142 -3.10 20.98 6.37
C CYS A 142 -4.64 20.99 6.40
N THR A 143 -5.26 22.10 6.01
CA THR A 143 -6.69 22.38 6.16
C THR A 143 -7.51 22.01 4.93
N GLY A 144 -6.88 21.52 3.86
CA GLY A 144 -7.56 21.06 2.66
C GLY A 144 -6.83 19.90 2.01
N TRP A 145 -7.57 18.85 1.64
CA TRP A 145 -6.97 17.64 1.08
C TRP A 145 -7.92 16.93 0.13
N ILE A 146 -7.40 15.95 -0.59
CA ILE A 146 -8.17 15.14 -1.53
C ILE A 146 -8.47 13.78 -0.89
N ASN A 147 -9.74 13.35 -0.92
CA ASN A 147 -10.13 12.04 -0.40
C ASN A 147 -9.91 10.92 -1.43
N VAL A 148 -10.31 9.70 -1.08
CA VAL A 148 -10.17 8.48 -1.89
C VAL A 148 -10.77 8.58 -3.30
N ASP A 149 -11.87 9.31 -3.45
CA ASP A 149 -12.60 9.49 -4.71
C ASP A 149 -12.29 10.85 -5.36
N GLU A 150 -11.16 11.43 -5.00
CA GLU A 150 -10.64 12.69 -5.52
C GLU A 150 -11.48 13.94 -5.17
N ALA A 151 -12.43 13.82 -4.25
CA ALA A 151 -13.20 14.96 -3.79
C ALA A 151 -12.39 15.79 -2.78
N ARG A 152 -12.33 17.10 -3.02
CA ARG A 152 -11.71 18.07 -2.11
C ARG A 152 -12.47 18.15 -0.80
N GLN A 153 -11.76 17.91 0.29
CA GLN A 153 -12.17 18.14 1.66
C GLN A 153 -11.52 19.43 2.16
N VAL A 154 -12.25 20.15 3.01
CA VAL A 154 -11.80 21.39 3.64
C VAL A 154 -12.24 21.36 5.10
N LEU A 155 -11.30 21.64 6.00
CA LEU A 155 -11.59 21.88 7.40
C LEU A 155 -12.30 23.23 7.53
N ASN A 156 -13.54 23.25 8.01
CA ASN A 156 -14.23 24.51 8.33
C ASN A 156 -13.50 25.21 9.47
N GLY A 157 -12.93 26.40 9.23
CA GLY A 157 -12.15 27.17 10.22
C GLY A 157 -12.99 27.90 11.29
N THR A 158 -14.28 27.59 11.41
CA THR A 158 -15.21 28.18 12.37
C THR A 158 -16.01 27.10 13.09
N GLY A 159 -16.57 27.42 14.26
CA GLY A 159 -17.34 26.47 15.05
C GLY A 159 -16.44 25.47 15.77
N THR A 160 -16.91 24.23 15.90
CA THR A 160 -16.18 23.13 16.54
C THR A 160 -15.88 22.03 15.54
N THR A 161 -14.80 21.28 15.78
CA THR A 161 -14.44 20.11 14.97
C THR A 161 -13.88 18.99 15.84
N GLN A 162 -13.97 17.75 15.38
CA GLN A 162 -13.31 16.63 16.03
C GLN A 162 -11.96 16.35 15.38
N PHE A 163 -10.88 16.44 16.16
CA PHE A 163 -9.56 15.97 15.75
C PHE A 163 -9.24 14.62 16.39
N ALA A 164 -8.20 13.96 15.87
CA ALA A 164 -7.66 12.75 16.47
C ALA A 164 -6.16 12.90 16.73
N TRP A 165 -5.66 12.26 17.78
CA TRP A 165 -4.25 12.22 18.11
C TRP A 165 -3.75 10.78 18.23
N ALA A 166 -2.44 10.59 18.07
CA ALA A 166 -1.77 9.32 18.34
C ALA A 166 -0.33 9.56 18.83
N TYR A 167 0.25 8.60 19.54
CA TYR A 167 1.67 8.63 19.88
C TYR A 167 2.28 7.24 19.89
N GLY A 168 3.60 7.16 19.66
CA GLY A 168 4.37 5.93 19.82
C GLY A 168 5.48 6.04 20.84
N THR A 169 5.94 4.89 21.33
CA THR A 169 6.98 4.77 22.36
C THR A 169 8.31 4.21 21.81
N SER A 170 8.32 3.74 20.56
CA SER A 170 9.54 3.32 19.87
C SER A 170 10.22 4.48 19.19
N ALA A 171 11.56 4.48 19.17
CA ALA A 171 12.34 5.51 18.51
C ALA A 171 11.98 5.63 17.01
N VAL A 172 11.92 6.88 16.54
CA VAL A 172 11.92 7.19 15.10
C VAL A 172 13.28 6.80 14.53
N GLN A 173 13.31 6.18 13.34
CA GLN A 173 14.53 5.59 12.80
C GLN A 173 15.64 6.63 12.55
N GLU A 174 15.31 7.75 11.91
CA GLU A 174 16.23 8.85 11.60
C GLU A 174 15.60 10.18 12.06
N PRO A 175 15.79 10.60 13.33
CA PRO A 175 15.10 11.78 13.88
C PRO A 175 15.33 13.10 13.14
N ALA A 176 16.44 13.23 12.41
CA ALA A 176 16.75 14.42 11.61
C ALA A 176 15.94 14.51 10.30
N ARG A 177 15.29 13.43 9.86
CA ARG A 177 14.59 13.33 8.57
C ARG A 177 13.09 13.34 8.76
N ASN A 178 12.42 14.35 8.22
CA ASN A 178 10.96 14.46 8.28
C ASN A 178 10.22 13.36 7.51
N ASP A 179 10.87 12.57 6.67
CA ASP A 179 10.31 11.41 5.97
C ASP A 179 10.65 10.06 6.64
N SER A 180 11.37 10.07 7.78
CA SER A 180 11.74 8.88 8.55
C SER A 180 10.54 8.00 8.91
N ALA A 181 10.72 6.69 8.93
CA ALA A 181 9.69 5.78 9.43
C ALA A 181 9.66 5.75 10.96
N PHE A 182 8.51 5.34 11.49
CA PHE A 182 8.22 5.25 12.92
C PHE A 182 7.22 4.13 13.18
N ASN A 183 7.32 3.45 14.32
CA ASN A 183 6.43 2.33 14.61
C ASN A 183 4.99 2.76 14.88
N VAL A 184 4.05 1.82 14.75
CA VAL A 184 2.63 1.99 15.12
C VAL A 184 2.44 2.61 16.50
N HIS A 185 1.38 3.40 16.66
CA HIS A 185 1.08 4.08 17.91
C HIS A 185 0.81 3.11 19.06
N ALA A 186 1.24 3.48 20.26
CA ALA A 186 0.89 2.79 21.50
C ALA A 186 -0.52 3.18 21.98
N ALA A 187 -0.96 4.41 21.70
CA ALA A 187 -2.32 4.86 21.97
C ALA A 187 -2.74 5.96 20.99
N HIS A 188 -4.05 6.15 20.90
CA HIS A 188 -4.73 7.13 20.06
C HIS A 188 -6.03 7.57 20.72
N GLY A 189 -6.55 8.74 20.35
CA GLY A 189 -7.80 9.27 20.87
C GLY A 189 -8.37 10.38 19.99
N LYS A 190 -9.51 10.92 20.40
CA LYS A 190 -10.20 12.04 19.72
C LYS A 190 -10.60 13.10 20.75
N TRP A 191 -10.81 14.33 20.29
CA TRP A 191 -11.32 15.43 21.11
C TRP A 191 -12.12 16.42 20.25
N MET A 192 -13.02 17.17 20.88
CA MET A 192 -13.74 18.29 20.28
C MET A 192 -12.97 19.59 20.50
N HIS A 193 -12.64 20.28 19.42
CA HIS A 193 -11.84 21.50 19.42
C HIS A 193 -12.65 22.70 18.99
N ASP A 194 -12.50 23.82 19.71
CA ASP A 194 -13.09 25.10 19.36
C ASP A 194 -12.17 25.87 18.40
N LEU A 195 -12.59 25.96 17.13
CA LEU A 195 -11.90 26.72 16.10
C LEU A 195 -12.24 28.22 16.14
N ASN A 196 -13.35 28.62 16.77
CA ASN A 196 -13.61 30.04 17.00
C ASN A 196 -12.59 30.63 17.96
N ALA A 197 -12.29 29.91 19.05
CA ALA A 197 -11.28 30.29 20.02
C ALA A 197 -9.85 30.31 19.44
N ALA A 198 -9.60 29.56 18.38
CA ALA A 198 -8.30 29.49 17.72
C ALA A 198 -8.01 30.70 16.80
N ARG A 199 -9.02 31.49 16.43
CA ARG A 199 -8.86 32.61 15.48
C ARG A 199 -8.26 33.84 16.15
N ILE A 200 -7.05 34.20 15.75
CA ILE A 200 -6.27 35.30 16.33
C ILE A 200 -6.12 36.48 15.40
N ASP A 201 -5.99 37.67 16.00
CA ASP A 201 -5.61 38.88 15.28
C ASP A 201 -4.11 38.86 14.95
N ASN A 202 -3.70 39.61 13.91
CA ASN A 202 -2.29 39.75 13.50
C ASN A 202 -1.56 38.44 13.15
N PHE A 203 -2.28 37.40 12.74
CA PHE A 203 -1.74 36.07 12.43
C PHE A 203 -0.46 36.12 11.57
N ASP A 204 -0.48 36.79 10.41
CA ASP A 204 0.66 36.83 9.50
C ASP A 204 1.90 37.50 10.11
N SER A 205 1.68 38.57 10.89
CA SER A 205 2.76 39.27 11.60
C SER A 205 3.37 38.40 12.70
N LEU A 206 2.53 37.64 13.41
CA LEU A 206 2.97 36.67 14.42
C LEU A 206 3.73 35.50 13.79
N VAL A 207 3.31 35.00 12.64
CA VAL A 207 4.06 34.01 11.87
C VAL A 207 5.44 34.59 11.51
N GLN A 208 5.48 35.75 10.84
CA GLN A 208 6.71 36.33 10.33
C GLN A 208 7.75 36.61 11.44
N SER A 209 7.30 37.10 12.60
CA SER A 209 8.17 37.40 13.74
C SER A 209 8.70 36.16 14.48
N ASN A 210 8.09 35.00 14.26
CA ASN A 210 8.42 33.75 14.93
C ASN A 210 9.08 32.69 14.03
N LEU A 211 9.28 32.93 12.73
CA LEU A 211 9.99 32.00 11.85
C LEU A 211 11.42 31.71 12.36
N LEU A 212 11.81 30.43 12.37
CA LEU A 212 13.14 29.97 12.81
C LEU A 212 14.14 29.68 11.67
N THR A 213 13.79 29.94 10.41
CA THR A 213 14.48 29.39 9.20
C THR A 213 16.01 29.21 9.34
N ALA A 214 16.60 28.08 8.94
CA ALA A 214 16.20 27.20 7.82
C ALA A 214 16.36 25.67 8.06
N PRO A 215 15.58 24.82 7.35
CA PRO A 215 16.10 23.57 6.81
C PRO A 215 16.79 23.82 5.46
N VAL A 216 18.04 23.39 5.32
CA VAL A 216 18.65 23.16 4.01
C VAL A 216 17.90 21.99 3.38
N ALA A 217 17.00 22.25 2.43
CA ALA A 217 16.73 21.24 1.43
C ALA A 217 18.04 21.02 0.67
N SER A 218 18.54 19.79 0.66
CA SER A 218 19.57 19.35 -0.28
C SER A 218 19.00 19.48 -1.70
N SER A 219 19.01 20.69 -2.25
CA SER A 219 19.04 20.91 -3.68
C SER A 219 20.51 20.80 -4.08
N ALA A 220 21.01 19.56 -4.18
CA ALA A 220 22.09 19.34 -5.11
C ALA A 220 21.48 19.61 -6.50
N PRO A 221 21.93 20.64 -7.25
CA PRO A 221 21.57 20.73 -8.65
C PRO A 221 22.21 19.52 -9.32
N ILE A 222 21.38 18.66 -9.92
CA ILE A 222 21.88 17.70 -10.90
C ILE A 222 22.53 18.54 -12.01
N PRO A 223 23.81 18.34 -12.37
CA PRO A 223 24.39 19.02 -13.51
C PRO A 223 23.60 18.63 -14.76
N ALA A 224 23.22 19.60 -15.58
CA ALA A 224 22.64 19.34 -16.88
C ALA A 224 23.55 18.36 -17.65
N PRO A 225 23.01 17.26 -18.22
CA PRO A 225 23.82 16.36 -19.01
C PRO A 225 24.27 17.08 -20.29
N THR A 226 25.56 17.35 -20.39
CA THR A 226 26.23 17.69 -21.65
C THR A 226 26.04 16.54 -22.62
N THR A 227 25.38 16.84 -23.73
CA THR A 227 25.13 15.95 -24.85
C THR A 227 26.46 15.59 -25.51
N ILE A 228 26.91 14.35 -25.38
CA ILE A 228 27.89 13.78 -26.29
C ILE A 228 27.21 12.61 -26.99
N ALA A 229 26.75 12.85 -28.21
CA ALA A 229 26.27 11.83 -29.12
C ALA A 229 27.48 11.22 -29.85
N THR A 230 27.84 9.98 -29.51
CA THR A 230 28.68 9.15 -30.38
C THR A 230 27.82 8.12 -31.06
N SER A 231 27.67 8.26 -32.38
CA SER A 231 27.00 7.30 -33.24
C SER A 231 27.88 6.06 -33.41
N ILE A 232 27.31 4.88 -33.18
CA ILE A 232 27.94 3.62 -33.56
C ILE A 232 26.97 2.87 -34.47
N LYS A 233 27.47 2.56 -35.66
CA LYS A 233 26.78 1.86 -36.75
C LYS A 233 26.66 0.37 -36.41
N PRO A 234 25.51 -0.28 -36.66
CA PRO A 234 25.31 -1.68 -36.29
C PRO A 234 25.99 -2.63 -37.28
N SER A 235 26.57 -3.71 -36.75
CA SER A 235 26.98 -4.90 -37.51
C SER A 235 26.11 -6.09 -37.10
N SER A 236 25.93 -6.99 -38.05
CA SER A 236 24.86 -7.96 -38.19
C SER A 236 24.96 -9.23 -37.31
N THR A 237 23.76 -9.66 -36.88
CA THR A 237 23.27 -11.05 -36.75
C THR A 237 24.14 -12.10 -36.06
N ALA A 238 23.92 -12.21 -34.74
CA ALA A 238 23.95 -13.48 -34.03
C ALA A 238 22.67 -13.59 -33.18
N LYS A 239 22.18 -14.82 -32.97
CA LYS A 239 21.05 -15.15 -32.07
C LYS A 239 21.22 -14.39 -30.74
N PRO A 240 20.20 -13.67 -30.22
CA PRO A 240 20.44 -12.69 -29.16
C PRO A 240 20.97 -13.40 -27.91
N ALA A 241 22.22 -13.08 -27.54
CA ALA A 241 22.69 -13.29 -26.18
C ALA A 241 21.78 -12.48 -25.25
N LYS A 242 21.40 -13.04 -24.09
CA LYS A 242 20.67 -12.28 -23.06
C LYS A 242 21.45 -10.98 -22.79
N ALA A 243 20.77 -9.84 -22.81
CA ALA A 243 21.44 -8.57 -22.58
C ALA A 243 22.10 -8.56 -21.21
N ALA A 244 23.35 -8.08 -21.15
CA ALA A 244 24.10 -8.04 -19.92
C ALA A 244 23.42 -7.12 -18.89
N ILE A 245 23.49 -7.52 -17.62
CA ILE A 245 23.11 -6.66 -16.50
C ILE A 245 24.26 -5.66 -16.25
N PRO A 246 23.98 -4.35 -16.22
CA PRO A 246 25.02 -3.34 -16.00
C PRO A 246 25.65 -3.53 -14.61
N ALA A 247 26.91 -3.15 -14.43
CA ALA A 247 27.55 -3.23 -13.12
C ALA A 247 27.07 -2.12 -12.16
N SER A 248 26.68 -0.98 -12.72
CA SER A 248 26.11 0.17 -12.03
C SER A 248 25.35 1.05 -13.02
N CYS A 249 24.46 1.90 -12.51
CA CYS A 249 23.78 2.93 -13.28
C CYS A 249 24.11 4.32 -12.72
N SER A 250 24.42 5.26 -13.61
CA SER A 250 24.71 6.64 -13.21
C SER A 250 23.49 7.27 -12.52
N GLY A 251 23.71 7.97 -11.40
CA GLY A 251 22.65 8.63 -10.64
C GLY A 251 21.75 7.71 -9.79
N ALA A 252 21.90 6.38 -9.88
CA ALA A 252 21.10 5.44 -9.09
C ALA A 252 21.49 5.41 -7.60
N GLY A 253 22.72 5.85 -7.28
CA GLY A 253 23.28 5.77 -5.94
C GLY A 253 23.53 4.33 -5.48
N ASN A 254 23.93 4.17 -4.22
CA ASN A 254 24.12 2.85 -3.63
C ASN A 254 22.77 2.24 -3.21
N PRO A 255 22.64 0.90 -3.25
CA PRO A 255 21.58 0.19 -2.56
C PRO A 255 21.46 0.59 -1.09
N GLN A 256 20.25 0.87 -0.64
CA GLN A 256 19.92 1.08 0.77
C GLN A 256 20.11 -0.21 1.57
N PHE A 257 19.81 -1.35 0.95
CA PHE A 257 19.84 -2.68 1.56
C PHE A 257 20.80 -3.61 0.84
N GLN A 258 21.45 -4.50 1.59
CA GLN A 258 22.25 -5.59 1.02
C GLN A 258 21.35 -6.72 0.54
N GLY A 259 21.80 -7.45 -0.48
CA GLY A 259 21.11 -8.64 -0.96
C GLY A 259 22.08 -9.71 -1.44
N ASN A 260 21.69 -10.96 -1.25
CA ASN A 260 22.35 -12.13 -1.81
C ASN A 260 21.66 -12.55 -3.10
N LEU A 261 22.43 -13.13 -4.02
CA LEU A 261 21.96 -13.56 -5.33
C LEU A 261 22.18 -15.05 -5.52
N ALA A 262 21.29 -15.68 -6.27
CA ALA A 262 21.47 -17.05 -6.72
C ALA A 262 22.68 -17.14 -7.66
N SER A 263 23.31 -18.32 -7.72
CA SER A 263 24.45 -18.53 -8.60
C SER A 263 24.10 -18.16 -10.04
N GLY A 264 24.96 -17.35 -10.68
CA GLY A 264 24.77 -16.87 -12.05
C GLY A 264 23.87 -15.64 -12.18
N TRP A 265 23.25 -15.16 -11.11
CA TRP A 265 22.42 -13.94 -11.14
C TRP A 265 23.22 -12.69 -10.82
N LYS A 266 22.83 -11.58 -11.46
CA LYS A 266 23.23 -10.22 -11.13
C LYS A 266 22.00 -9.39 -10.79
N ALA A 267 22.17 -8.43 -9.89
CA ALA A 267 21.20 -7.37 -9.62
C ALA A 267 21.90 -6.03 -9.51
N THR A 268 21.29 -4.97 -10.04
CA THR A 268 21.82 -3.61 -10.00
C THR A 268 20.71 -2.63 -9.73
N LYS A 269 20.92 -1.73 -8.76
CA LYS A 269 20.00 -0.64 -8.51
C LYS A 269 20.07 0.36 -9.68
N ILE A 270 18.91 0.73 -10.20
CA ILE A 270 18.78 1.66 -11.33
C ILE A 270 18.13 2.99 -10.94
N ALA A 271 17.43 3.03 -9.80
CA ALA A 271 16.95 4.26 -9.18
C ALA A 271 16.62 4.05 -7.70
N GLY A 272 16.61 5.16 -6.95
CA GLY A 272 16.11 5.26 -5.58
C GLY A 272 15.31 6.55 -5.39
N GLY A 273 14.73 6.73 -4.21
CA GLY A 273 13.98 7.91 -3.82
C GLY A 273 12.53 7.90 -4.28
N LEU A 274 12.01 6.74 -4.71
CA LEU A 274 10.63 6.61 -5.14
C LEU A 274 9.70 6.50 -3.92
N THR A 275 8.50 7.05 -4.06
CA THR A 275 7.42 6.93 -3.07
C THR A 275 6.72 5.60 -3.26
N SER A 276 7.01 4.62 -2.40
CA SER A 276 6.40 3.28 -2.38
C SER A 276 6.13 2.72 -3.80
N PRO A 277 7.17 2.48 -4.62
CA PRO A 277 7.02 2.00 -5.99
C PRO A 277 6.43 0.59 -6.04
N ARG A 278 5.29 0.43 -6.71
CA ARG A 278 4.52 -0.81 -6.83
C ARG A 278 4.69 -1.41 -8.23
N SER A 279 3.63 -1.55 -9.01
CA SER A 279 3.69 -2.27 -10.29
C SER A 279 4.49 -1.51 -11.35
N ILE A 280 5.16 -2.29 -12.21
CA ILE A 280 5.94 -1.80 -13.35
C ILE A 280 5.21 -2.20 -14.64
N GLN A 281 5.16 -1.29 -15.61
CA GLN A 281 4.67 -1.57 -16.96
C GLN A 281 5.63 -0.95 -17.98
N PHE A 282 6.16 -1.75 -18.90
CA PHE A 282 6.89 -1.22 -20.05
C PHE A 282 5.91 -0.78 -21.15
N ASP A 283 6.21 0.34 -21.79
CA ASP A 283 5.51 0.76 -23.01
C ASP A 283 6.10 0.11 -24.27
N THR A 284 5.48 0.39 -25.42
CA THR A 284 5.89 -0.13 -26.73
C THR A 284 7.21 0.46 -27.22
N ALA A 285 7.64 1.62 -26.71
CA ALA A 285 8.93 2.25 -27.00
C ALA A 285 10.07 1.76 -26.07
N GLY A 286 9.75 0.99 -25.02
CA GLY A 286 10.72 0.48 -24.04
C GLY A 286 10.92 1.39 -22.83
N ASN A 287 10.10 2.42 -22.65
CA ASN A 287 10.10 3.21 -21.43
C ASN A 287 9.35 2.46 -20.32
N MET A 288 9.75 2.73 -19.08
CA MET A 288 9.22 2.08 -17.90
C MET A 288 8.25 3.02 -17.18
N LEU A 289 7.04 2.54 -16.93
CA LEU A 289 6.02 3.18 -16.11
C LEU A 289 5.99 2.53 -14.74
N VAL A 290 6.00 3.32 -13.67
CA VAL A 290 5.99 2.81 -12.30
C VAL A 290 4.89 3.50 -11.51
N VAL A 291 4.00 2.70 -10.90
CA VAL A 291 3.03 3.23 -9.93
C VAL A 291 3.76 3.55 -8.64
N GLN A 292 3.82 4.82 -8.26
CA GLN A 292 4.27 5.29 -6.96
C GLN A 292 3.04 5.50 -6.07
N ALA A 293 2.75 4.54 -5.20
CA ALA A 293 1.53 4.55 -4.40
C ALA A 293 1.45 5.81 -3.55
N GLY A 294 0.32 6.52 -3.60
CA GLY A 294 0.17 7.81 -2.91
C GLY A 294 0.64 9.02 -3.73
N LYS A 295 1.27 8.82 -4.89
CA LYS A 295 1.85 9.91 -5.72
C LYS A 295 1.33 9.93 -7.15
N GLY A 296 1.29 8.76 -7.81
CA GLY A 296 0.80 8.63 -9.18
C GLY A 296 1.64 7.66 -10.02
N ILE A 297 1.81 7.95 -11.30
CA ILE A 297 2.59 7.12 -12.24
C ILE A 297 3.81 7.91 -12.71
N SER A 298 5.01 7.41 -12.46
CA SER A 298 6.24 7.97 -13.04
C SER A 298 6.61 7.27 -14.33
N TYR A 299 7.19 8.04 -15.25
CA TYR A 299 7.69 7.61 -16.55
C TYR A 299 9.21 7.71 -16.55
N HIS A 300 9.89 6.64 -16.96
CA HIS A 300 11.33 6.52 -16.97
C HIS A 300 11.81 6.07 -18.35
N VAL A 301 12.67 6.87 -18.99
CA VAL A 301 13.31 6.45 -20.23
C VAL A 301 14.44 5.49 -19.89
N VAL A 302 14.39 4.27 -20.43
CA VAL A 302 15.38 3.22 -20.16
C VAL A 302 16.35 3.11 -21.34
N GLY A 303 17.64 3.24 -21.04
CA GLY A 303 18.71 3.11 -22.02
C GLY A 303 18.93 1.67 -22.48
N ALA A 304 19.74 1.49 -23.52
CA ALA A 304 20.07 0.16 -24.06
C ALA A 304 20.75 -0.75 -23.02
N ASP A 305 21.47 -0.18 -22.06
CA ASP A 305 22.10 -0.88 -20.93
C ASP A 305 21.12 -1.23 -19.80
N GLY A 306 19.88 -0.76 -19.86
CA GLY A 306 18.85 -0.99 -18.85
C GLY A 306 18.84 0.05 -17.72
N CYS A 307 19.71 1.05 -17.80
CA CYS A 307 19.74 2.16 -16.84
C CYS A 307 18.72 3.24 -17.20
N ILE A 308 18.24 3.96 -16.19
CA ILE A 308 17.32 5.09 -16.40
C ILE A 308 18.12 6.31 -16.84
N THR A 309 17.69 6.93 -17.94
CA THR A 309 18.35 8.12 -18.52
C THR A 309 17.59 9.41 -18.21
N SER A 310 16.28 9.33 -18.01
CA SER A 310 15.46 10.46 -17.57
C SER A 310 14.20 9.97 -16.87
N THR A 311 13.62 10.82 -16.02
CA THR A 311 12.37 10.54 -15.29
C THR A 311 11.47 11.76 -15.31
N LYS A 312 10.15 11.55 -15.42
CA LYS A 312 9.11 12.57 -15.16
C LYS A 312 7.89 11.94 -14.51
N MET A 313 7.03 12.74 -13.90
CA MET A 313 5.68 12.28 -13.54
C MET A 313 4.80 12.27 -14.80
N LEU A 314 4.16 11.13 -15.07
CA LEU A 314 3.21 10.97 -16.17
C LEU A 314 1.79 11.31 -15.73
N VAL A 315 1.39 10.78 -14.58
CA VAL A 315 0.09 11.02 -13.94
C VAL A 315 0.33 11.41 -12.50
N SER A 316 -0.18 12.57 -12.09
CA SER A 316 -0.19 13.00 -10.69
C SER A 316 -1.57 12.73 -10.11
N GLN A 317 -1.71 11.60 -9.42
CA GLN A 317 -2.97 11.14 -8.87
C GLN A 317 -2.69 10.30 -7.61
N THR A 318 -2.92 10.90 -6.45
CA THR A 318 -2.48 10.36 -5.15
C THR A 318 -3.29 9.16 -4.69
N ASN A 319 -4.47 8.91 -5.25
CA ASN A 319 -5.28 7.73 -4.90
C ASN A 319 -4.87 6.45 -5.65
N LEU A 320 -3.95 6.51 -6.61
CA LEU A 320 -3.37 5.32 -7.24
C LEU A 320 -2.45 4.59 -6.26
N ASN A 321 -2.57 3.25 -6.22
CA ASN A 321 -1.89 2.47 -5.18
C ASN A 321 -1.19 1.18 -5.64
N HIS A 322 -1.51 0.61 -6.80
CA HIS A 322 -0.86 -0.62 -7.27
C HIS A 322 -1.10 -0.92 -8.74
N GLY A 323 -2.36 -1.16 -9.15
CA GLY A 323 -2.69 -1.69 -10.47
C GLY A 323 -2.31 -0.75 -11.61
N ILE A 324 -1.68 -1.31 -12.63
CA ILE A 324 -1.34 -0.67 -13.91
C ILE A 324 -1.40 -1.72 -15.01
N ALA A 325 -1.90 -1.36 -16.18
CA ALA A 325 -1.84 -2.20 -17.37
C ALA A 325 -1.84 -1.32 -18.62
N LEU A 326 -1.21 -1.79 -19.69
CA LEU A 326 -1.19 -1.11 -20.98
C LEU A 326 -1.73 -2.06 -22.05
N THR A 327 -2.54 -1.55 -22.98
CA THR A 327 -2.95 -2.34 -24.15
C THR A 327 -1.73 -2.76 -24.98
N PRO A 328 -1.73 -3.94 -25.64
CA PRO A 328 -0.61 -4.40 -26.45
C PRO A 328 -0.19 -3.45 -27.59
N ASP A 329 -1.11 -2.62 -28.09
CA ASP A 329 -0.83 -1.58 -29.10
C ASP A 329 -0.17 -0.31 -28.52
N GLY A 330 -0.05 -0.24 -27.19
CA GLY A 330 0.53 0.89 -26.47
C GLY A 330 -0.36 2.13 -26.43
N LYS A 331 -1.66 2.04 -26.73
CA LYS A 331 -2.53 3.22 -26.90
C LYS A 331 -3.45 3.55 -25.75
N THR A 332 -3.68 2.63 -24.81
CA THR A 332 -4.50 2.92 -23.63
C THR A 332 -3.83 2.41 -22.36
N LEU A 333 -3.52 3.35 -21.47
CA LEU A 333 -2.99 3.08 -20.14
C LEU A 333 -4.15 2.96 -19.15
N TYR A 334 -4.14 1.93 -18.32
CA TYR A 334 -5.06 1.73 -17.21
C TYR A 334 -4.30 1.78 -15.90
N ALA A 335 -4.94 2.34 -14.87
CA ALA A 335 -4.47 2.27 -13.50
C ALA A 335 -5.65 2.29 -12.52
N SER A 336 -5.42 1.86 -11.28
CA SER A 336 -6.49 1.73 -10.29
C SER A 336 -6.19 2.44 -8.98
N SER A 337 -7.23 3.04 -8.40
CA SER A 337 -7.31 3.33 -6.97
C SER A 337 -7.90 2.14 -6.21
N MET A 338 -8.19 2.33 -4.93
CA MET A 338 -8.96 1.38 -4.12
C MET A 338 -10.41 1.19 -4.63
N THR A 339 -11.01 2.26 -5.15
CA THR A 339 -12.46 2.33 -5.43
C THR A 339 -12.77 2.31 -6.92
N GLN A 340 -11.81 2.66 -7.77
CA GLN A 340 -12.02 2.87 -9.21
C GLN A 340 -10.84 2.35 -10.05
N ALA A 341 -11.14 1.94 -11.29
CA ALA A 341 -10.16 1.76 -12.34
C ALA A 341 -10.38 2.82 -13.43
N PHE A 342 -9.29 3.39 -13.89
CA PHE A 342 -9.25 4.51 -14.83
C PHE A 342 -8.57 4.09 -16.12
N ALA A 343 -8.85 4.83 -17.19
CA ALA A 343 -8.17 4.70 -18.48
C ALA A 343 -7.72 6.07 -19.01
N TRP A 344 -6.61 6.08 -19.73
CA TRP A 344 -6.10 7.23 -20.45
C TRP A 344 -5.66 6.82 -21.85
N PRO A 345 -5.99 7.59 -22.91
CA PRO A 345 -5.23 7.53 -24.15
C PRO A 345 -3.75 7.77 -23.82
N TYR A 346 -2.86 6.95 -24.37
CA TYR A 346 -1.43 7.00 -24.08
C TYR A 346 -0.62 7.15 -25.38
N ASP A 347 0.34 8.06 -25.34
CA ASP A 347 1.33 8.26 -26.40
C ASP A 347 2.70 7.90 -25.86
N ASP A 348 3.24 6.75 -26.29
CA ASP A 348 4.54 6.22 -25.92
C ASP A 348 5.71 7.05 -26.50
N THR A 349 5.49 7.72 -27.64
CA THR A 349 6.49 8.56 -28.29
C THR A 349 6.63 9.89 -27.56
N ALA A 350 5.52 10.52 -27.20
CA ALA A 350 5.52 11.75 -26.41
C ALA A 350 5.72 11.51 -24.90
N GLY A 351 5.44 10.29 -24.43
CA GLY A 351 5.34 9.95 -23.01
C GLY A 351 4.29 10.81 -22.33
N THR A 352 3.07 10.88 -22.87
CA THR A 352 1.96 11.69 -22.36
C THR A 352 0.67 10.88 -22.28
N VAL A 353 -0.27 11.35 -21.46
CA VAL A 353 -1.62 10.81 -21.36
C VAL A 353 -2.66 11.85 -21.81
N GLY A 354 -3.75 11.38 -22.42
CA GLY A 354 -4.91 12.18 -22.79
C GLY A 354 -5.90 12.36 -21.63
N THR A 355 -7.16 12.64 -21.97
CA THR A 355 -8.24 12.80 -20.98
C THR A 355 -8.57 11.47 -20.30
N ARG A 356 -8.57 11.48 -18.96
CA ARG A 356 -8.95 10.33 -18.13
C ARG A 356 -10.41 9.97 -18.29
N THR A 357 -10.71 8.67 -18.28
CA THR A 357 -12.07 8.13 -18.08
C THR A 357 -12.09 7.10 -16.95
N ILE A 358 -13.28 6.84 -16.40
CA ILE A 358 -13.51 5.78 -15.43
C ILE A 358 -14.06 4.56 -16.17
N VAL A 359 -13.47 3.39 -15.94
CA VAL A 359 -13.89 2.13 -16.57
C VAL A 359 -14.52 1.15 -15.58
N VAL A 360 -14.15 1.22 -14.30
CA VAL A 360 -14.75 0.42 -13.23
C VAL A 360 -14.90 1.27 -11.96
N THR A 361 -16.02 1.13 -11.27
CA THR A 361 -16.37 1.77 -9.99
C THR A 361 -16.93 0.74 -9.01
N GLY A 362 -17.38 1.16 -7.83
CA GLY A 362 -18.10 0.29 -6.90
C GLY A 362 -17.22 -0.78 -6.25
N MET A 363 -15.90 -0.64 -6.34
CA MET A 363 -14.97 -1.45 -5.55
C MET A 363 -15.01 -0.94 -4.11
N THR A 364 -15.06 -1.86 -3.15
CA THR A 364 -15.33 -1.51 -1.75
C THR A 364 -14.25 -0.57 -1.23
N ASN A 365 -14.70 0.53 -0.62
CA ASN A 365 -13.86 1.47 0.11
C ASN A 365 -13.79 1.03 1.58
N GLY A 366 -12.64 0.54 2.02
CA GLY A 366 -12.43 0.06 3.38
C GLY A 366 -11.71 -1.28 3.47
N GLY A 367 -11.36 -1.65 4.70
CA GLY A 367 -10.73 -2.94 5.01
C GLY A 367 -9.22 -2.99 4.84
N SER A 368 -8.68 -4.20 4.89
CA SER A 368 -7.22 -4.45 4.88
C SER A 368 -6.61 -4.63 3.49
N HIS A 369 -7.40 -5.03 2.47
CA HIS A 369 -6.89 -5.31 1.11
C HIS A 369 -7.36 -4.29 0.09
N LEU A 370 -6.47 -3.36 -0.26
CA LEU A 370 -6.83 -2.11 -0.91
C LEU A 370 -6.34 -2.00 -2.35
N THR A 371 -5.46 -2.90 -2.77
CA THR A 371 -4.93 -2.95 -4.14
C THR A 371 -5.97 -3.54 -5.10
N ARG A 372 -5.97 -3.08 -6.35
CA ARG A 372 -6.79 -3.61 -7.43
C ARG A 372 -5.90 -3.94 -8.62
N THR A 373 -5.33 -5.15 -8.65
CA THR A 373 -4.39 -5.50 -9.72
C THR A 373 -5.12 -5.55 -11.05
N LEU A 374 -4.50 -4.96 -12.07
CA LEU A 374 -5.03 -4.90 -13.43
C LEU A 374 -4.18 -5.77 -14.34
N ALA A 375 -4.81 -6.49 -15.26
CA ALA A 375 -4.11 -7.18 -16.33
C ALA A 375 -4.93 -7.15 -17.62
N ILE A 376 -4.26 -6.93 -18.75
CA ILE A 376 -4.83 -7.05 -20.09
C ILE A 376 -4.37 -8.39 -20.68
N PRO A 377 -5.29 -9.30 -21.07
CA PRO A 377 -4.91 -10.55 -21.71
C PRO A 377 -4.28 -10.26 -23.09
N PRO A 378 -3.04 -10.73 -23.38
CA PRO A 378 -2.35 -10.36 -24.62
C PRO A 378 -3.12 -10.74 -25.88
N HIS A 379 -3.79 -11.90 -25.88
CA HIS A 379 -4.60 -12.41 -26.99
C HIS A 379 -6.00 -11.79 -27.12
N LYS A 380 -6.50 -11.09 -26.10
CA LYS A 380 -7.84 -10.47 -26.06
C LYS A 380 -7.77 -9.11 -25.38
N PRO A 381 -7.17 -8.11 -26.05
CA PRO A 381 -6.87 -6.82 -25.44
C PRO A 381 -8.10 -5.95 -25.15
N ASN A 382 -9.30 -6.37 -25.59
CA ASN A 382 -10.56 -5.75 -25.21
C ASN A 382 -11.05 -6.20 -23.83
N LEU A 383 -10.36 -7.11 -23.14
CA LEU A 383 -10.73 -7.53 -21.78
C LEU A 383 -9.80 -6.89 -20.75
N LEU A 384 -10.38 -6.49 -19.61
CA LEU A 384 -9.66 -6.06 -18.42
C LEU A 384 -9.92 -7.02 -17.27
N VAL A 385 -8.88 -7.65 -16.76
CA VAL A 385 -8.92 -8.45 -15.53
C VAL A 385 -8.62 -7.55 -14.35
N VAL A 386 -9.44 -7.62 -13.31
CA VAL A 386 -9.33 -6.83 -12.09
C VAL A 386 -9.42 -7.76 -10.88
N SER A 387 -8.38 -7.77 -10.05
CA SER A 387 -8.36 -8.49 -8.77
C SER A 387 -8.88 -7.61 -7.63
N HIS A 388 -9.70 -8.17 -6.74
CA HIS A 388 -10.19 -7.49 -5.54
C HIS A 388 -10.12 -8.41 -4.32
N GLY A 389 -9.29 -8.06 -3.34
CA GLY A 389 -9.14 -8.80 -2.08
C GLY A 389 -10.33 -8.67 -1.11
N SER A 390 -10.24 -9.35 0.03
CA SER A 390 -11.24 -9.32 1.11
C SER A 390 -11.21 -8.03 1.94
N ASN A 391 -12.29 -7.73 2.67
CA ASN A 391 -12.35 -6.55 3.53
C ASN A 391 -11.65 -6.75 4.91
N SER A 392 -11.43 -7.99 5.32
CA SER A 392 -10.84 -8.36 6.60
C SER A 392 -10.02 -9.64 6.47
N ASN A 393 -9.36 -10.05 7.55
CA ASN A 393 -8.61 -11.31 7.57
C ASN A 393 -9.51 -12.50 7.20
N ILE A 394 -10.69 -12.60 7.83
CA ILE A 394 -11.75 -13.55 7.51
C ILE A 394 -13.05 -12.77 7.22
N ASP A 395 -13.41 -12.70 5.95
CA ASP A 395 -14.55 -11.95 5.41
C ASP A 395 -15.64 -12.94 5.01
N GLN A 396 -16.46 -13.35 5.97
CA GLN A 396 -17.43 -14.44 5.82
C GLN A 396 -18.41 -14.23 4.66
N THR A 397 -18.72 -12.97 4.33
CA THR A 397 -19.65 -12.63 3.25
C THR A 397 -19.12 -12.99 1.85
N THR A 398 -17.82 -13.21 1.70
CA THR A 398 -17.18 -13.62 0.44
C THR A 398 -17.42 -15.07 0.05
N ASN A 399 -18.10 -15.86 0.90
CA ASN A 399 -18.68 -17.14 0.50
C ASN A 399 -19.69 -16.98 -0.65
N ASP A 400 -20.31 -15.80 -0.79
CA ASP A 400 -21.15 -15.44 -1.93
C ASP A 400 -20.36 -14.55 -2.90
N PRO A 401 -20.14 -14.96 -4.17
CA PRO A 401 -19.45 -14.14 -5.16
C PRO A 401 -20.18 -12.82 -5.46
N LYS A 402 -21.48 -12.69 -5.17
CA LYS A 402 -22.24 -11.43 -5.29
C LYS A 402 -21.74 -10.33 -4.36
N THR A 403 -20.96 -10.67 -3.34
CA THR A 403 -20.30 -9.69 -2.47
C THR A 403 -19.25 -8.86 -3.22
N GLY A 404 -18.67 -9.38 -4.32
CA GLY A 404 -17.69 -8.65 -5.12
C GLY A 404 -16.36 -8.40 -4.41
N ARG A 405 -15.96 -9.28 -3.48
CA ARG A 405 -14.67 -9.24 -2.77
C ARG A 405 -14.07 -10.64 -2.67
N ALA A 406 -12.75 -10.72 -2.46
CA ALA A 406 -11.99 -11.97 -2.55
C ALA A 406 -12.25 -12.72 -3.88
N ILE A 407 -12.22 -11.95 -4.97
CA ILE A 407 -12.69 -12.37 -6.29
C ILE A 407 -11.93 -11.64 -7.39
N ILE A 408 -11.70 -12.31 -8.51
CA ILE A 408 -11.15 -11.71 -9.73
C ILE A 408 -12.28 -11.63 -10.76
N LYS A 409 -12.43 -10.47 -11.40
CA LYS A 409 -13.46 -10.24 -12.43
C LYS A 409 -12.86 -9.75 -13.74
N VAL A 410 -13.59 -9.99 -14.82
CA VAL A 410 -13.22 -9.61 -16.19
C VAL A 410 -14.30 -8.69 -16.75
N PHE A 411 -13.87 -7.60 -17.39
CA PHE A 411 -14.73 -6.58 -17.98
C PHE A 411 -14.40 -6.39 -19.47
N ASP A 412 -15.43 -6.26 -20.32
CA ASP A 412 -15.24 -5.99 -21.74
C ASP A 412 -15.12 -4.49 -22.01
N LEU A 413 -13.91 -4.05 -22.31
CA LEU A 413 -13.55 -2.66 -22.58
C LEU A 413 -14.20 -2.11 -23.85
N SER A 414 -14.76 -2.94 -24.72
CA SER A 414 -15.47 -2.47 -25.93
C SER A 414 -16.88 -1.94 -25.63
N THR A 415 -17.43 -2.23 -24.45
CA THR A 415 -18.82 -1.87 -24.09
C THR A 415 -18.94 -1.12 -22.76
N VAL A 416 -17.86 -0.43 -22.35
CA VAL A 416 -17.82 0.34 -21.09
C VAL A 416 -18.99 1.33 -21.03
N PRO A 417 -19.89 1.21 -20.05
CA PRO A 417 -21.01 2.14 -19.91
C PRO A 417 -20.52 3.51 -19.46
N SER A 418 -21.35 4.54 -19.64
CA SER A 418 -21.06 5.88 -19.10
C SER A 418 -20.89 5.79 -17.57
N GLY A 419 -19.76 6.28 -17.06
CA GLY A 419 -19.39 6.19 -15.64
C GLY A 419 -18.67 4.88 -15.25
N GLY A 420 -18.44 3.97 -16.18
CA GLY A 420 -17.75 2.70 -15.96
C GLY A 420 -18.65 1.60 -15.39
N TYR A 421 -18.19 0.35 -15.44
CA TYR A 421 -18.89 -0.77 -14.82
C TYR A 421 -18.91 -0.63 -13.30
N ASN A 422 -20.01 -1.00 -12.65
CA ASN A 422 -19.96 -1.28 -11.22
C ASN A 422 -19.29 -2.66 -11.01
N TYR A 423 -18.24 -2.74 -10.19
CA TYR A 423 -17.46 -3.97 -9.99
C TYR A 423 -18.32 -5.12 -9.49
N VAL A 424 -19.25 -4.86 -8.57
CA VAL A 424 -20.08 -5.89 -7.95
C VAL A 424 -21.06 -6.49 -8.96
N SER A 425 -21.79 -5.64 -9.69
CA SER A 425 -22.86 -6.09 -10.59
C SER A 425 -22.45 -6.29 -12.06
N GLY A 426 -21.35 -5.68 -12.52
CA GLY A 426 -20.85 -5.77 -13.90
C GLY A 426 -19.77 -6.84 -14.09
N GLY A 427 -19.38 -7.08 -15.34
CA GLY A 427 -18.37 -8.09 -15.68
C GLY A 427 -18.76 -9.53 -15.33
N TYR A 428 -17.82 -10.45 -15.51
CA TYR A 428 -17.97 -11.86 -15.10
C TYR A 428 -16.77 -12.32 -14.28
N ASN A 429 -16.89 -13.45 -13.59
CA ASN A 429 -15.85 -13.93 -12.67
C ASN A 429 -14.75 -14.68 -13.44
N ALA A 430 -13.51 -14.54 -12.97
CA ALA A 430 -12.37 -15.39 -13.31
C ALA A 430 -12.02 -16.37 -12.18
N GLY A 431 -12.79 -16.36 -11.08
CA GLY A 431 -12.57 -17.16 -9.88
C GLY A 431 -12.93 -16.36 -8.64
N TYR A 432 -13.49 -17.01 -7.61
CA TYR A 432 -13.84 -16.37 -6.35
C TYR A 432 -13.40 -17.21 -5.14
N GLY A 433 -13.40 -16.62 -3.95
CA GLY A 433 -12.87 -17.26 -2.76
C GLY A 433 -11.34 -17.28 -2.77
N GLN A 434 -10.75 -16.16 -3.21
CA GLN A 434 -9.32 -15.90 -3.21
C GLN A 434 -9.04 -14.70 -2.30
N ARG A 435 -8.47 -14.93 -1.10
CA ARG A 435 -8.43 -13.92 -0.01
C ARG A 435 -7.89 -12.58 -0.50
N ASN A 436 -6.72 -12.61 -1.11
CA ASN A 436 -6.08 -11.44 -1.69
C ASN A 436 -5.04 -11.88 -2.75
N GLU A 437 -5.53 -12.13 -3.96
CA GLU A 437 -4.71 -12.51 -5.12
C GLU A 437 -4.10 -11.26 -5.78
N VAL A 438 -3.05 -10.70 -5.16
CA VAL A 438 -2.46 -9.44 -5.64
C VAL A 438 -1.65 -9.68 -6.92
N GLY A 439 -0.80 -10.70 -6.94
CA GLY A 439 -0.04 -11.03 -8.15
C GLY A 439 -0.90 -11.85 -9.10
N ILE A 440 -1.11 -11.35 -10.32
CA ILE A 440 -1.74 -12.10 -11.41
C ILE A 440 -0.91 -11.94 -12.68
N CYS A 441 -0.80 -13.01 -13.47
CA CYS A 441 0.01 -13.04 -14.68
C CYS A 441 -0.52 -14.07 -15.68
N PHE A 442 -0.18 -13.87 -16.96
CA PHE A 442 -0.53 -14.80 -18.03
C PHE A 442 0.67 -15.67 -18.40
N ASP A 443 0.43 -16.97 -18.63
CA ASP A 443 1.42 -17.84 -19.26
C ASP A 443 1.43 -17.67 -20.79
N ALA A 444 2.34 -18.37 -21.47
CA ALA A 444 2.46 -18.35 -22.92
C ALA A 444 1.28 -18.98 -23.68
N ASN A 445 0.38 -19.70 -23.00
CA ASN A 445 -0.91 -20.13 -23.56
C ASN A 445 -2.02 -19.08 -23.34
N ASN A 446 -1.70 -17.94 -22.72
CA ASN A 446 -2.63 -16.90 -22.27
C ASN A 446 -3.61 -17.34 -21.17
N MET A 447 -3.24 -18.33 -20.37
CA MET A 447 -4.03 -18.70 -19.20
C MET A 447 -3.67 -17.82 -18.01
N LEU A 448 -4.67 -17.42 -17.23
CA LEU A 448 -4.48 -16.61 -16.03
C LEU A 448 -4.02 -17.48 -14.85
N TRP A 449 -2.96 -16.99 -14.21
CA TRP A 449 -2.41 -17.51 -12.97
C TRP A 449 -2.42 -16.40 -11.92
N GLY A 450 -2.42 -16.81 -10.65
CA GLY A 450 -2.33 -15.90 -9.52
C GLY A 450 -1.49 -16.44 -8.38
N VAL A 451 -1.06 -15.52 -7.52
CA VAL A 451 -0.43 -15.82 -6.24
C VAL A 451 -1.22 -15.15 -5.10
N GLU A 452 -1.61 -15.96 -4.10
CA GLU A 452 -2.50 -15.54 -3.01
C GLU A 452 -1.71 -15.18 -1.74
N ASN A 453 -2.13 -14.10 -1.07
CA ASN A 453 -1.83 -13.85 0.34
C ASN A 453 -2.93 -14.48 1.22
N SER A 454 -2.59 -15.56 1.92
CA SER A 454 -3.51 -16.34 2.73
C SER A 454 -3.76 -15.72 4.12
N GLY A 455 -4.41 -16.46 5.02
CA GLY A 455 -4.94 -15.92 6.27
C GLY A 455 -3.92 -15.72 7.40
N ASP A 456 -4.24 -14.79 8.31
CA ASP A 456 -3.43 -14.37 9.46
C ASP A 456 -3.99 -14.95 10.79
N ASP A 457 -3.15 -15.12 11.82
CA ASP A 457 -3.53 -15.47 13.21
C ASP A 457 -4.31 -16.80 13.37
N PHE A 458 -3.95 -17.78 12.55
CA PHE A 458 -4.68 -19.03 12.45
C PHE A 458 -4.59 -19.90 13.70
N ARG A 459 -5.75 -20.37 14.14
CA ARG A 459 -5.90 -21.42 15.16
C ARG A 459 -6.73 -22.57 14.60
N ARG A 460 -6.32 -23.80 14.92
CA ARG A 460 -7.13 -25.02 14.70
C ARG A 460 -7.92 -25.31 15.98
N THR A 461 -9.24 -25.20 15.92
CA THR A 461 -10.13 -25.41 17.06
C THR A 461 -10.91 -26.71 16.89
N VAL A 462 -10.62 -27.70 17.73
CA VAL A 462 -11.25 -29.03 17.69
C VAL A 462 -11.70 -29.40 19.09
N ASN A 463 -12.94 -29.88 19.24
CA ASN A 463 -13.54 -30.23 20.53
C ASN A 463 -13.41 -29.11 21.58
N GLY A 464 -13.56 -27.85 21.14
CA GLY A 464 -13.45 -26.65 21.98
C GLY A 464 -12.02 -26.25 22.36
N GLN A 465 -10.99 -26.97 21.91
CA GLN A 465 -9.59 -26.65 22.16
C GLN A 465 -8.96 -25.97 20.95
N ALA A 466 -8.50 -24.74 21.12
CA ALA A 466 -7.85 -23.95 20.07
C ALA A 466 -6.33 -24.07 20.17
N LYS A 467 -5.69 -24.62 19.14
CA LYS A 467 -4.23 -24.67 18.99
C LYS A 467 -3.78 -23.61 18.00
N ASP A 468 -2.82 -22.80 18.39
CA ASP A 468 -2.15 -21.88 17.48
C ASP A 468 -1.30 -22.64 16.47
N ILE A 469 -1.53 -22.35 15.18
CA ILE A 469 -0.82 -22.95 14.05
C ILE A 469 -0.27 -21.87 13.10
N HIS A 470 -0.41 -20.58 13.45
CA HIS A 470 -0.17 -19.50 12.49
C HIS A 470 1.28 -19.46 12.02
N GLN A 471 2.27 -19.78 12.86
CA GLN A 471 3.68 -19.62 12.52
C GLN A 471 4.09 -20.30 11.21
N ASN A 472 3.47 -21.43 10.87
CA ASN A 472 3.77 -22.17 9.64
C ASN A 472 2.51 -22.63 8.89
N ASN A 473 1.36 -22.01 9.13
CA ASN A 473 0.12 -22.23 8.38
C ASN A 473 -0.76 -20.96 8.39
N PRO A 474 -1.64 -20.79 7.40
CA PRO A 474 -1.74 -21.57 6.17
C PRO A 474 -0.61 -21.24 5.20
N GLY A 475 -0.41 -22.13 4.22
CA GLY A 475 0.47 -21.84 3.10
C GLY A 475 -0.11 -20.74 2.21
N GLU A 476 0.78 -19.90 1.69
CA GLU A 476 0.50 -19.05 0.53
C GLU A 476 0.23 -19.98 -0.68
N LYS A 477 -0.31 -19.47 -1.81
CA LYS A 477 -0.78 -20.34 -2.89
C LYS A 477 -0.45 -19.81 -4.28
N ILE A 478 -0.29 -20.72 -5.24
CA ILE A 478 -0.39 -20.46 -6.68
C ILE A 478 -1.71 -21.04 -7.19
N HIS A 479 -2.56 -20.22 -7.76
CA HIS A 479 -3.81 -20.64 -8.37
C HIS A 479 -3.75 -20.59 -9.91
N TYR A 480 -4.53 -21.46 -10.55
CA TYR A 480 -4.78 -21.45 -12.00
C TYR A 480 -6.24 -21.08 -12.24
N MET A 481 -6.49 -19.96 -12.92
CA MET A 481 -7.83 -19.50 -13.29
C MET A 481 -8.21 -19.87 -14.73
N GLY A 482 -7.23 -20.12 -15.58
CA GLY A 482 -7.44 -20.56 -16.96
C GLY A 482 -7.78 -19.42 -17.93
N ASP A 483 -8.53 -19.75 -18.98
CA ASP A 483 -8.89 -18.82 -20.04
C ASP A 483 -9.92 -17.79 -19.56
N VAL A 484 -9.50 -16.53 -19.46
CA VAL A 484 -10.32 -15.41 -19.01
C VAL A 484 -11.35 -14.94 -20.02
N THR A 485 -11.38 -15.51 -21.23
CA THR A 485 -12.47 -15.24 -22.21
C THR A 485 -13.75 -15.99 -21.87
N THR A 486 -13.67 -16.97 -20.95
CA THR A 486 -14.79 -17.76 -20.48
C THR A 486 -15.03 -17.48 -19.00
N PRO A 487 -16.28 -17.28 -18.55
CA PRO A 487 -16.57 -17.12 -17.13
C PRO A 487 -16.12 -18.33 -16.31
N ASN A 488 -15.37 -18.08 -15.24
CA ASN A 488 -14.98 -19.06 -14.24
C ASN A 488 -15.64 -18.71 -12.90
N ASN A 489 -16.66 -19.48 -12.54
CA ASN A 489 -17.40 -19.35 -11.27
C ASN A 489 -16.93 -20.36 -10.22
N ASN A 490 -15.72 -20.91 -10.35
CA ASN A 490 -15.19 -21.85 -9.39
C ASN A 490 -14.79 -21.13 -8.09
N TRP A 491 -14.98 -21.83 -6.98
CA TRP A 491 -14.60 -21.37 -5.64
C TRP A 491 -13.20 -21.90 -5.29
N TYR A 492 -12.31 -21.03 -4.82
CA TYR A 492 -10.91 -21.33 -4.47
C TYR A 492 -10.68 -21.46 -2.95
N GLY A 493 -11.76 -21.49 -2.17
CA GLY A 493 -11.77 -21.97 -0.79
C GLY A 493 -11.90 -20.90 0.30
N TYR A 494 -11.40 -19.68 0.10
CA TYR A 494 -11.61 -18.61 1.08
C TYR A 494 -13.11 -18.23 1.15
N PRO A 495 -13.69 -17.91 2.33
CA PRO A 495 -13.06 -17.64 3.64
C PRO A 495 -12.94 -18.83 4.59
N THR A 496 -13.15 -20.06 4.13
CA THR A 496 -13.30 -21.22 5.03
C THR A 496 -12.21 -22.29 4.87
N CYS A 497 -11.77 -22.55 3.63
CA CYS A 497 -10.79 -23.56 3.28
C CYS A 497 -9.40 -22.95 3.04
N PHE A 498 -8.41 -23.47 3.75
CA PHE A 498 -7.02 -23.02 3.71
C PHE A 498 -6.07 -24.18 3.50
N THR A 499 -4.87 -23.92 3.00
CA THR A 499 -3.96 -24.97 2.55
C THR A 499 -2.89 -25.25 3.61
N VAL A 500 -2.68 -26.52 3.93
CA VAL A 500 -1.66 -26.96 4.89
C VAL A 500 -0.27 -26.77 4.29
N TRP A 501 0.62 -26.13 5.05
CA TRP A 501 2.06 -26.07 4.77
C TRP A 501 2.87 -26.90 5.76
N GLN A 502 2.54 -26.84 7.06
CA GLN A 502 3.22 -27.61 8.10
C GLN A 502 2.26 -28.61 8.76
N PRO A 503 2.20 -29.87 8.27
CA PRO A 503 1.24 -30.85 8.76
C PRO A 503 1.39 -31.20 10.25
N SER A 504 2.61 -31.14 10.79
CA SER A 504 2.88 -31.46 12.20
C SER A 504 2.22 -30.50 13.19
N ASP A 505 1.73 -29.35 12.73
CA ASP A 505 1.03 -28.39 13.57
C ASP A 505 -0.38 -28.87 13.93
N PHE A 506 -0.94 -29.84 13.20
CA PHE A 506 -2.25 -30.43 13.43
C PHE A 506 -2.14 -31.72 14.26
N THR A 507 -2.97 -31.86 15.28
CA THR A 507 -2.95 -33.02 16.20
C THR A 507 -4.20 -33.89 16.10
N ASP A 508 -5.24 -33.39 15.45
CA ASP A 508 -6.55 -34.02 15.32
C ASP A 508 -6.70 -34.89 14.07
N LYS A 509 -5.94 -34.58 13.00
CA LYS A 509 -5.93 -35.31 11.73
C LYS A 509 -4.51 -35.29 11.15
N GLN A 510 -4.13 -36.37 10.49
CA GLN A 510 -2.88 -36.44 9.74
C GLN A 510 -3.08 -35.78 8.36
N PHE A 511 -2.42 -34.65 8.15
CA PHE A 511 -2.43 -33.93 6.86
C PHE A 511 -1.14 -34.16 6.07
N LYS A 512 -1.18 -33.77 4.80
CA LYS A 512 -0.02 -33.57 3.93
C LYS A 512 0.05 -32.10 3.51
N VAL A 513 1.22 -31.67 3.09
CA VAL A 513 1.41 -30.37 2.44
C VAL A 513 0.47 -30.29 1.23
N GLY A 514 -0.26 -29.19 1.09
CA GLY A 514 -1.24 -28.99 0.03
C GLY A 514 -2.66 -29.47 0.37
N ASP A 515 -2.87 -30.21 1.46
CA ASP A 515 -4.23 -30.60 1.87
C ASP A 515 -5.04 -29.37 2.32
N TRP A 516 -6.36 -29.48 2.22
CA TRP A 516 -7.27 -28.48 2.77
C TRP A 516 -7.49 -28.69 4.26
N PHE A 517 -7.59 -27.58 5.00
CA PHE A 517 -8.10 -27.55 6.36
C PHE A 517 -9.03 -26.35 6.58
N VAL A 518 -9.91 -26.47 7.58
CA VAL A 518 -10.72 -25.35 8.11
C VAL A 518 -10.24 -24.96 9.51
N GLN A 519 -10.48 -23.73 9.97
CA GLN A 519 -10.05 -23.35 11.33
C GLN A 519 -10.82 -24.12 12.43
N SER A 520 -12.13 -24.30 12.24
CA SER A 520 -13.02 -24.95 13.21
C SER A 520 -13.96 -25.93 12.50
N PRO A 521 -13.58 -27.21 12.34
CA PRO A 521 -14.41 -28.18 11.63
C PRO A 521 -15.72 -28.47 12.39
N SER A 522 -16.80 -28.61 11.63
CA SER A 522 -18.12 -29.00 12.13
C SER A 522 -18.67 -30.20 11.35
N THR A 523 -19.83 -30.70 11.75
CA THR A 523 -20.54 -31.74 11.00
C THR A 523 -21.08 -31.24 9.65
N SER A 524 -21.34 -29.94 9.51
CA SER A 524 -21.87 -29.33 8.28
C SER A 524 -20.81 -28.81 7.33
N PHE A 525 -19.61 -28.50 7.84
CA PHE A 525 -18.49 -28.02 7.03
C PHE A 525 -17.15 -28.39 7.68
N ASN A 526 -16.33 -29.16 6.98
CA ASN A 526 -15.04 -29.64 7.46
C ASN A 526 -14.00 -29.75 6.31
N ASP A 527 -12.84 -30.31 6.62
CA ASP A 527 -11.72 -30.45 5.68
C ASP A 527 -12.09 -31.28 4.43
N ASP A 528 -12.94 -32.30 4.58
CA ASP A 528 -13.38 -33.14 3.46
C ASP A 528 -14.39 -32.37 2.58
N THR A 529 -15.19 -31.49 3.19
CA THR A 529 -16.07 -30.57 2.46
C THR A 529 -15.26 -29.62 1.57
N CYS A 530 -14.12 -29.13 2.06
CA CYS A 530 -13.20 -28.34 1.25
C CYS A 530 -12.66 -29.13 0.05
N THR A 531 -12.25 -30.38 0.28
CA THR A 531 -11.75 -31.25 -0.80
C THR A 531 -12.79 -31.50 -1.89
N GLN A 532 -14.08 -31.56 -1.54
CA GLN A 532 -15.16 -31.79 -2.49
C GLN A 532 -15.58 -30.53 -3.26
N ARG A 533 -15.37 -29.34 -2.69
CA ARG A 533 -15.98 -28.08 -3.20
C ARG A 533 -14.98 -27.04 -3.69
N ALA A 534 -13.80 -26.99 -3.09
CA ALA A 534 -12.80 -25.96 -3.38
C ALA A 534 -11.89 -26.41 -4.54
N THR A 535 -11.55 -25.45 -5.38
CA THR A 535 -10.56 -25.62 -6.46
C THR A 535 -9.18 -25.63 -5.85
N ALA A 536 -8.48 -26.76 -5.93
CA ALA A 536 -7.15 -26.91 -5.37
C ALA A 536 -6.14 -25.92 -6.00
N PRO A 537 -5.24 -25.32 -5.20
CA PRO A 537 -4.11 -24.59 -5.75
C PRO A 537 -3.19 -25.54 -6.50
N LYS A 538 -2.41 -25.00 -7.44
CA LYS A 538 -1.41 -25.79 -8.19
C LYS A 538 -0.13 -26.01 -7.39
N LEU A 539 0.15 -25.13 -6.44
CA LEU A 539 1.30 -25.21 -5.55
C LEU A 539 0.99 -24.41 -4.27
N THR A 540 1.57 -24.83 -3.14
CA THR A 540 1.62 -23.99 -1.94
C THR A 540 3.00 -23.35 -1.79
N LEU A 541 3.03 -22.18 -1.20
CA LEU A 541 4.19 -21.32 -1.01
C LEU A 541 4.35 -21.04 0.49
N PHE A 542 5.57 -20.67 0.90
CA PHE A 542 5.90 -20.57 2.33
C PHE A 542 5.00 -19.53 3.05
N PRO A 543 4.34 -19.91 4.15
CA PRO A 543 3.40 -19.07 4.92
C PRO A 543 3.92 -17.67 5.22
N HIS A 544 3.04 -16.68 5.14
CA HIS A 544 3.32 -15.26 5.45
C HIS A 544 4.33 -14.56 4.55
N SER A 545 4.84 -15.22 3.50
CA SER A 545 5.84 -14.61 2.62
C SER A 545 5.25 -13.45 1.79
N ALA A 546 3.92 -13.33 1.76
CA ALA A 546 3.16 -12.25 1.15
C ALA A 546 3.51 -12.04 -0.33
N PRO A 547 3.13 -12.99 -1.22
CA PRO A 547 3.41 -12.87 -2.64
C PRO A 547 2.54 -11.77 -3.27
N ILE A 548 3.13 -10.76 -3.93
CA ILE A 548 2.35 -9.59 -4.41
C ILE A 548 2.51 -9.25 -5.88
N ASP A 549 3.42 -9.91 -6.60
CA ASP A 549 3.43 -9.92 -8.05
C ASP A 549 3.98 -11.25 -8.58
N CYS A 550 3.59 -11.60 -9.80
CA CYS A 550 4.15 -12.72 -10.55
C CYS A 550 4.39 -12.33 -12.00
N LYS A 551 5.42 -12.90 -12.63
CA LYS A 551 5.65 -12.86 -14.08
C LYS A 551 6.26 -14.17 -14.56
N PHE A 552 5.76 -14.70 -15.67
CA PHE A 552 6.47 -15.76 -16.39
C PHE A 552 7.64 -15.20 -17.19
N ASP A 553 8.69 -15.98 -17.40
CA ASP A 553 9.62 -15.76 -18.51
C ASP A 553 8.94 -16.02 -19.87
N ALA A 554 9.62 -15.65 -20.96
CA ALA A 554 9.03 -15.62 -22.30
C ALA A 554 8.48 -16.98 -22.77
N ASP A 555 9.09 -18.08 -22.35
CA ASP A 555 8.68 -19.45 -22.63
C ASP A 555 7.83 -20.09 -21.53
N SER A 556 7.51 -19.35 -20.46
CA SER A 556 6.79 -19.84 -19.28
C SER A 556 7.42 -21.09 -18.67
N ALA A 557 8.74 -21.22 -18.80
CA ALA A 557 9.53 -22.23 -18.12
C ALA A 557 9.67 -21.91 -16.64
N ASN A 558 9.57 -20.63 -16.26
CA ASN A 558 9.65 -20.21 -14.86
C ASN A 558 8.66 -19.08 -14.56
N MET A 559 8.03 -19.16 -13.39
CA MET A 559 7.31 -18.05 -12.78
C MET A 559 8.19 -17.39 -11.72
N TYR A 560 8.38 -16.10 -11.83
CA TYR A 560 9.07 -15.27 -10.85
C TYR A 560 8.04 -14.59 -9.95
N ILE A 561 8.25 -14.63 -8.64
CA ILE A 561 7.29 -14.18 -7.64
C ILE A 561 8.00 -13.30 -6.61
N THR A 562 7.43 -12.13 -6.32
CA THR A 562 7.93 -11.25 -5.26
C THR A 562 7.30 -11.61 -3.93
N TYR A 563 8.11 -12.07 -2.99
CA TYR A 563 7.74 -12.23 -1.58
C TYR A 563 8.00 -10.93 -0.85
N HIS A 564 6.93 -10.20 -0.57
CA HIS A 564 6.97 -8.88 0.05
C HIS A 564 7.49 -8.92 1.50
N GLY A 565 7.34 -10.05 2.16
CA GLY A 565 7.84 -10.30 3.50
C GLY A 565 6.75 -10.24 4.59
N SER A 566 6.90 -11.12 5.58
CA SER A 566 5.93 -11.36 6.63
C SER A 566 5.89 -10.25 7.67
N TRP A 567 4.71 -10.00 8.21
CA TRP A 567 4.51 -9.28 9.46
C TRP A 567 3.96 -10.18 10.58
N ASN A 568 3.26 -11.26 10.23
CA ASN A 568 2.58 -12.16 11.17
C ASN A 568 3.32 -13.49 11.38
N ARG A 569 4.64 -13.42 11.58
CA ARG A 569 5.47 -14.60 11.82
C ARG A 569 6.72 -14.24 12.61
N SER A 570 7.16 -15.12 13.52
CA SER A 570 8.41 -14.99 14.26
C SER A 570 9.25 -16.28 14.18
N PRO A 571 10.49 -16.24 13.63
CA PRO A 571 11.09 -15.09 12.95
C PRO A 571 10.36 -14.76 11.63
N THR A 572 10.60 -13.57 11.11
CA THR A 572 10.07 -13.13 9.81
C THR A 572 10.61 -13.99 8.64
N THR A 573 9.89 -13.98 7.52
CA THR A 573 10.21 -14.70 6.26
C THR A 573 9.83 -13.85 5.04
N GLY A 574 10.18 -14.31 3.84
CA GLY A 574 9.98 -13.59 2.58
C GLY A 574 11.10 -12.59 2.28
N PHE A 575 10.78 -11.34 1.95
CA PHE A 575 11.73 -10.28 1.62
C PHE A 575 12.69 -10.67 0.49
N LYS A 576 12.14 -11.25 -0.58
CA LYS A 576 12.92 -11.87 -1.66
C LYS A 576 12.16 -12.01 -2.97
N LEU A 577 12.90 -12.13 -4.05
CA LEU A 577 12.44 -12.65 -5.33
C LEU A 577 12.69 -14.15 -5.35
N VAL A 578 11.67 -14.94 -5.70
CA VAL A 578 11.78 -16.39 -5.90
C VAL A 578 11.40 -16.77 -7.32
N GLN A 579 11.82 -17.97 -7.73
CA GLN A 579 11.49 -18.60 -8.99
C GLN A 579 10.86 -19.98 -8.74
N VAL A 580 9.74 -20.27 -9.40
CA VAL A 580 9.11 -21.59 -9.45
C VAL A 580 9.22 -22.10 -10.88
N ALA A 581 9.75 -23.32 -11.05
CA ALA A 581 9.88 -23.95 -12.36
C ALA A 581 8.54 -24.51 -12.85
N PHE A 582 8.24 -24.31 -14.13
CA PHE A 582 7.07 -24.78 -14.84
C PHE A 582 7.47 -25.63 -16.04
N LYS A 583 6.54 -26.46 -16.49
CA LYS A 583 6.65 -27.25 -17.72
C LYS A 583 5.32 -27.31 -18.43
N LYS A 584 5.37 -27.55 -19.73
CA LYS A 584 4.18 -27.89 -20.51
C LYS A 584 3.84 -29.36 -20.29
N GLY A 585 2.64 -29.62 -19.77
CA GLY A 585 2.09 -30.96 -19.55
C GLY A 585 1.73 -31.67 -20.85
N ALA A 586 1.41 -32.95 -20.74
CA ALA A 586 0.96 -33.77 -21.88
C ALA A 586 -0.39 -33.29 -22.45
N ASP A 587 -1.18 -32.60 -21.63
CA ASP A 587 -2.44 -31.93 -22.00
C ASP A 587 -2.23 -30.58 -22.70
N GLY A 588 -0.97 -30.14 -22.85
CA GLY A 588 -0.62 -28.86 -23.46
C GLY A 588 -0.71 -27.66 -22.51
N ASN A 589 -1.10 -27.84 -21.25
CA ASN A 589 -1.17 -26.75 -20.26
C ASN A 589 0.14 -26.61 -19.49
N TYR A 590 0.45 -25.40 -19.01
CA TYR A 590 1.57 -25.23 -18.08
C TYR A 590 1.19 -25.74 -16.69
N THR A 591 2.16 -26.33 -16.00
CA THR A 591 2.03 -26.80 -14.61
C THR A 591 3.36 -26.63 -13.88
N PRO A 592 3.37 -26.37 -12.56
CA PRO A 592 4.58 -26.47 -11.77
C PRO A 592 5.28 -27.82 -11.99
N VAL A 593 6.61 -27.81 -12.02
CA VAL A 593 7.42 -29.02 -12.17
C VAL A 593 7.32 -29.89 -10.92
N GLU A 594 7.41 -29.26 -9.75
CA GLU A 594 7.28 -29.91 -8.45
C GLU A 594 5.79 -30.07 -8.07
N PRO A 595 5.41 -31.15 -7.37
CA PRO A 595 4.02 -31.39 -6.97
C PRO A 595 3.56 -30.44 -5.87
N ILE A 596 2.24 -30.33 -5.66
CA ILE A 596 1.63 -29.54 -4.58
C ILE A 596 2.16 -29.89 -3.18
N THR A 597 2.66 -31.11 -2.98
CA THR A 597 3.24 -31.57 -1.71
C THR A 597 4.67 -31.06 -1.48
N SER A 598 5.25 -30.30 -2.41
CA SER A 598 6.60 -29.75 -2.28
C SER A 598 6.64 -28.55 -1.35
N THR A 599 7.66 -28.50 -0.51
CA THR A 599 8.04 -27.34 0.31
C THR A 599 9.28 -26.61 -0.22
N THR A 600 9.82 -27.04 -1.37
CA THR A 600 11.07 -26.51 -1.93
C THR A 600 10.92 -25.95 -3.34
N ALA A 601 9.71 -25.92 -3.90
CA ALA A 601 9.47 -25.54 -5.29
C ALA A 601 9.84 -24.08 -5.62
N ALA A 602 9.71 -23.17 -4.66
CA ALA A 602 10.18 -21.79 -4.78
C ALA A 602 11.67 -21.72 -4.45
N LYS A 603 12.51 -21.35 -5.43
CA LYS A 603 13.95 -21.16 -5.27
C LYS A 603 14.26 -19.67 -5.16
N ASP A 604 15.08 -19.29 -4.18
CA ASP A 604 15.50 -17.91 -3.99
C ASP A 604 16.36 -17.41 -5.17
N ILE A 605 16.10 -16.19 -5.63
CA ILE A 605 16.86 -15.52 -6.71
C ILE A 605 17.62 -14.31 -6.18
N PHE A 606 16.92 -13.41 -5.47
CA PHE A 606 17.50 -12.23 -4.84
C PHE A 606 16.84 -12.02 -3.48
N TRP A 607 17.59 -12.11 -2.39
CA TRP A 607 17.04 -12.12 -1.03
C TRP A 607 17.87 -11.30 -0.04
N ASN A 608 17.22 -10.82 1.02
CA ASN A 608 17.91 -10.17 2.12
C ASN A 608 18.72 -11.21 2.94
N PRO A 609 19.97 -10.93 3.34
CA PRO A 609 20.85 -11.90 3.99
C PRO A 609 20.44 -12.27 5.42
N ARG A 610 19.67 -11.42 6.12
CA ARG A 610 19.25 -11.60 7.51
C ARG A 610 17.78 -11.28 7.67
N VAL A 611 16.92 -12.14 7.12
CA VAL A 611 15.47 -11.89 7.09
C VAL A 611 14.87 -11.75 8.49
N GLU A 612 15.43 -12.45 9.47
CA GLU A 612 15.07 -12.38 10.88
C GLU A 612 15.30 -11.01 11.53
N SER A 613 16.12 -10.17 10.91
CA SER A 613 16.38 -8.79 11.33
C SER A 613 15.48 -7.77 10.65
N CYS A 614 14.70 -8.19 9.64
CA CYS A 614 13.68 -7.33 9.03
C CYS A 614 12.60 -7.06 10.08
N GLN A 615 12.57 -5.86 10.67
CA GLN A 615 11.56 -5.51 11.67
C GLN A 615 10.37 -4.90 10.94
N GLY A 616 9.15 -5.40 11.19
CA GLY A 616 7.93 -4.83 10.64
C GLY A 616 6.83 -4.84 11.68
N ASN A 617 6.26 -3.67 12.00
CA ASN A 617 5.09 -3.56 12.88
C ASN A 617 3.78 -3.53 12.07
N GLY A 618 3.68 -4.38 11.04
CA GLY A 618 2.48 -4.51 10.19
C GLY A 618 2.80 -4.85 8.73
N PRO A 619 1.77 -5.14 7.91
CA PRO A 619 1.92 -5.69 6.56
C PRO A 619 2.67 -4.77 5.60
N SER A 620 2.68 -3.46 5.83
CA SER A 620 3.22 -2.47 4.89
C SER A 620 4.54 -1.84 5.33
N PHE A 621 5.16 -2.29 6.43
CA PHE A 621 6.45 -1.77 6.87
C PHE A 621 7.48 -2.86 7.12
N SER A 622 8.70 -2.61 6.64
CA SER A 622 9.90 -3.25 7.17
C SER A 622 11.02 -2.22 7.27
N SER A 623 11.72 -2.21 8.41
CA SER A 623 13.04 -1.60 8.53
C SER A 623 14.12 -2.67 8.31
N GLY A 624 15.22 -2.27 7.70
CA GLY A 624 16.41 -3.09 7.53
C GLY A 624 16.46 -4.00 6.29
N CYS A 625 15.36 -4.13 5.54
CA CYS A 625 15.29 -5.01 4.37
C CYS A 625 14.56 -4.38 3.18
N PHE A 626 15.00 -4.70 1.96
CA PHE A 626 14.22 -4.40 0.76
C PHE A 626 12.95 -5.27 0.71
N ARG A 627 11.86 -4.74 0.15
CA ARG A 627 10.55 -5.41 0.08
C ARG A 627 10.09 -5.52 -1.37
N PRO A 628 10.38 -6.64 -2.06
CA PRO A 628 10.04 -6.82 -3.46
C PRO A 628 8.54 -6.62 -3.73
N ALA A 629 8.20 -5.79 -4.71
CA ALA A 629 6.81 -5.55 -5.13
C ALA A 629 6.58 -5.84 -6.61
N GLY A 630 6.61 -4.84 -7.49
CA GLY A 630 6.30 -5.04 -8.90
C GLY A 630 7.44 -5.71 -9.68
N LEU A 631 7.07 -6.50 -10.69
CA LEU A 631 7.96 -7.14 -11.65
C LEU A 631 7.56 -6.78 -13.08
N ALA A 632 8.55 -6.58 -13.95
CA ALA A 632 8.34 -6.54 -15.40
C ALA A 632 9.58 -7.01 -16.17
N TRP A 633 9.35 -7.66 -17.31
CA TRP A 633 10.41 -7.96 -18.27
C TRP A 633 10.50 -6.84 -19.30
N ASP A 634 11.72 -6.44 -19.65
CA ASP A 634 11.92 -5.68 -20.88
C ASP A 634 11.99 -6.60 -22.11
N LYS A 635 12.05 -5.99 -23.30
CA LYS A 635 12.17 -6.73 -24.57
C LYS A 635 13.52 -7.44 -24.74
N GLN A 636 14.51 -7.16 -23.88
CA GLN A 636 15.82 -7.81 -23.90
C GLN A 636 15.91 -9.00 -22.92
N GLY A 637 14.84 -9.30 -22.19
CA GLY A 637 14.79 -10.39 -21.22
C GLY A 637 15.51 -10.09 -19.91
N ARG A 638 15.60 -8.81 -19.52
CA ARG A 638 16.05 -8.37 -18.19
C ARG A 638 14.84 -8.17 -17.29
N LEU A 639 14.93 -8.65 -16.05
CA LEU A 639 13.85 -8.54 -15.07
C LEU A 639 14.02 -7.24 -14.28
N PHE A 640 12.97 -6.46 -14.16
CA PHE A 640 12.92 -5.28 -13.33
C PHE A 640 12.08 -5.56 -12.09
N MET A 641 12.52 -5.05 -10.95
CA MET A 641 11.85 -5.26 -9.66
C MET A 641 11.81 -3.96 -8.86
N THR A 642 10.65 -3.64 -8.27
CA THR A 642 10.56 -2.55 -7.29
C THR A 642 10.75 -3.06 -5.87
N SER A 643 11.25 -2.18 -4.99
CA SER A 643 11.16 -2.33 -3.53
C SER A 643 10.38 -1.14 -2.98
N ASP A 644 9.19 -1.38 -2.43
CA ASP A 644 8.24 -0.32 -2.04
C ASP A 644 8.44 0.23 -0.62
N THR A 645 9.62 -0.01 -0.03
CA THR A 645 9.99 0.43 1.32
C THR A 645 9.64 1.90 1.54
N SER A 646 9.03 2.20 2.68
CA SER A 646 8.57 3.56 3.01
C SER A 646 9.70 4.59 3.08
N GLN A 647 10.92 4.11 3.33
CA GLN A 647 12.14 4.88 3.22
C GLN A 647 12.84 4.49 1.92
N ASN A 648 12.96 5.45 1.00
CA ASN A 648 13.78 5.33 -0.19
C ASN A 648 13.41 4.12 -1.08
N GLY A 649 12.22 4.13 -1.67
CA GLY A 649 11.80 3.08 -2.60
C GLY A 649 12.79 2.92 -3.76
N GLU A 650 13.11 1.67 -4.10
CA GLU A 650 14.19 1.36 -5.05
C GLU A 650 13.66 0.63 -6.29
N LEU A 651 14.38 0.81 -7.40
CA LEU A 651 14.20 0.06 -8.63
C LEU A 651 15.48 -0.72 -8.93
N TRP A 652 15.30 -1.98 -9.31
CA TRP A 652 16.37 -2.93 -9.57
C TRP A 652 16.21 -3.56 -10.95
N ILE A 653 17.33 -3.81 -11.61
CA ILE A 653 17.43 -4.66 -12.80
C ILE A 653 18.17 -5.95 -12.43
N LEU A 654 17.67 -7.09 -12.90
CA LEU A 654 18.17 -8.43 -12.58
C LEU A 654 18.24 -9.31 -13.83
N GLY A 655 19.15 -10.27 -13.82
CA GLY A 655 19.22 -11.29 -14.86
C GLY A 655 20.36 -12.27 -14.66
N ASN A 656 20.32 -13.36 -15.42
CA ASN A 656 21.41 -14.34 -15.50
C ASN A 656 22.56 -13.80 -16.34
N SER A 657 23.78 -13.97 -15.84
CA SER A 657 25.03 -13.62 -16.50
C SER A 657 25.85 -14.84 -16.90
#